data_AF-A0A7C9BET4-F1
#
_entry.id   AF-A0A7C9BET4-F1
#
_cell.length_a   1.000
_cell.length_b   1.000
_cell.length_c   1.000
_cell.angle_alpha   90.00
_cell.angle_beta   90.00
_cell.angle_gamma   90.00
#
_symmetry.space_group_name_H-M   'P 1'
#
loop_
_entity.id
_entity.type
_entity.pdbx_description
1 polymer ?
#
loop_
_entity_poly.entity_id
_entity_poly.type
_entity_poly.pdbx_seq_one_letter_code
_entity_poly.pdbx_strand_id
1 'polypeptide(L)'
;MKHFTHALLLLLMVPYFAFSQAPAIKWQRSLGGVGDDIANSIQQTSDGGYIIAGYSYYNGGDVTGNHGGSDYWIVKLSSQGLIQWQKSLGGSNGDEAHSIQQTSDGGYIVAGFSNSIDGDVTGNHGARGVFDRPSWSDDIWVVKLSPQGQIQWQKSLGGRGDERAESIQQTSDGGYIVAGYSDSEDGDVSGHHHPSGYVGFFYDYWIVKLNPQGQIQWEKSLSRFSFNDKAYSIQQTSDGGYIVAGESDSLINNRSDSNYWVVKLDQQGQILWQKSLGGSNDDKAKSIQQTSDGGYIVAGSSNSNDGDVSGNHIGVDFFGFPAWSSDFWIVKLSSQGQILWQKSLGGSNYDVATSVQQTSDGGYIVAGDSYSNDGDIFGHHEPTGYPPGPFFDQWIVKLDPQGQIQWQKSLGGPKDDNAYSIQQTSDNGYIMAGGIYIGYDSLAKQSRGFDFRVVKLAPDKPALTTEHYHQLPQFPSFSQRKLLSASPPYKIAADGSQASIFKFTGRNFTGLGVRIMENYLQNKDLYGEFTVISQTTDSLVVRYTHPEYISEYPDASFSTLTIELYDLNSPTTVLDSSALEVHQAPLVMVHGLDSNGDSFKEMLYSLYFRHLDDPYYLDFLHRADYSSTNRSRFYVNRNVVPDAILELLTGLRNIGIATGKAIVVGHSMGGILARLYLQDASDAEYRDDIQKLITINTPHSGSQLGDLSTNPNSPFDWCSLLKISNTNLSILGTCDAIGDLSVNGSDIRGYLNGEGNLNRNKVPSHVITTWIPYDYYKKFYSDSEELYDGDTLLLVEKASAIAISLGKFFENILGTDHDGVVEFASQKGGMSGCVTTIGNQHHIGSTDNMDVINTVETLIYLSPKSSLFCKNGFNPPTLTFVSPPVTATSTPLSTSNPSLNLTSPAKGLIVLTPESYNITAEGSELTEITTYVSYSKDSIYVGRQTGNIVSFSFPSGYNFPDSRNVMIVGKTASGQTISVTSSDIFRESVRSGNWDDASTWKNGKIPAKGEVVIIPSGHLITVRTNAEAKTIFFNDGGLTFTNMGNLKLE
;
A
#
# COMPACT_ATOMS: atom_id res chain seq x y z
N MET A 1 -44.12 31.56 -58.66
CA MET A 1 -42.97 31.51 -57.73
C MET A 1 -43.27 30.63 -56.51
N LYS A 2 -43.50 29.31 -56.70
CA LYS A 2 -43.82 28.35 -55.63
C LYS A 2 -43.17 26.96 -55.82
N HIS A 3 -42.02 26.91 -56.50
CA HIS A 3 -41.29 25.64 -56.74
C HIS A 3 -39.79 25.70 -56.43
N PHE A 4 -39.30 26.72 -55.70
CA PHE A 4 -37.86 26.88 -55.44
C PHE A 4 -37.40 26.72 -53.99
N THR A 5 -38.29 26.34 -53.06
CA THR A 5 -37.97 26.25 -51.63
C THR A 5 -37.89 24.84 -51.04
N HIS A 6 -38.16 23.78 -51.83
CA HIS A 6 -38.08 22.39 -51.34
C HIS A 6 -36.79 21.65 -51.75
N ALA A 7 -35.98 22.23 -52.65
CA ALA A 7 -34.70 21.62 -53.05
C ALA A 7 -33.51 22.03 -52.15
N LEU A 8 -33.66 23.08 -51.33
CA LEU A 8 -32.55 23.59 -50.49
C LEU A 8 -32.53 23.01 -49.07
N LEU A 9 -33.62 22.39 -48.60
CA LEU A 9 -33.70 21.81 -47.25
C LEU A 9 -33.35 20.30 -47.20
N LEU A 10 -33.20 19.64 -48.35
CA LEU A 10 -32.81 18.22 -48.45
C LEU A 10 -31.30 18.02 -48.63
N LEU A 11 -30.52 19.11 -48.71
CA LEU A 11 -29.06 19.07 -48.90
C LEU A 11 -28.26 19.30 -47.61
N LEU A 12 -28.93 19.36 -46.44
CA LEU A 12 -28.30 19.62 -45.12
C LEU A 12 -28.41 18.44 -44.13
N MET A 13 -28.81 17.27 -44.60
CA MET A 13 -28.86 16.01 -43.82
C MET A 13 -27.92 14.95 -44.41
N VAL A 14 -26.71 15.35 -44.81
CA VAL A 14 -25.62 14.38 -44.97
C VAL A 14 -24.91 14.35 -43.61
N PRO A 15 -24.95 13.25 -42.86
CA PRO A 15 -24.05 13.09 -41.73
C PRO A 15 -22.63 13.17 -42.31
N TYR A 16 -21.90 14.22 -41.97
CA TYR A 16 -20.45 14.20 -42.12
C TYR A 16 -19.94 13.11 -41.18
N PHE A 17 -19.78 11.89 -41.68
CA PHE A 17 -18.98 10.88 -41.01
C PHE A 17 -17.54 11.35 -41.10
N ALA A 18 -17.08 12.05 -40.07
CA ALA A 18 -15.66 12.33 -39.90
C ALA A 18 -14.99 11.00 -39.55
N PHE A 19 -14.34 10.37 -40.54
CA PHE A 19 -13.43 9.26 -40.27
C PHE A 19 -12.33 9.75 -39.32
N SER A 20 -12.05 9.00 -38.26
CA SER A 20 -10.92 9.32 -37.39
C SER A 20 -9.62 9.16 -38.19
N GLN A 21 -8.66 10.06 -37.99
CA GLN A 21 -7.36 9.93 -38.62
C GLN A 21 -6.70 8.62 -38.14
N ALA A 22 -6.17 7.82 -39.08
CA ALA A 22 -5.47 6.59 -38.74
C ALA A 22 -4.29 6.87 -37.77
N PRO A 23 -4.04 6.00 -36.77
CA PRO A 23 -3.02 6.23 -35.76
C PRO A 23 -1.62 6.44 -36.37
N ALA A 24 -0.81 7.30 -35.76
CA ALA A 24 0.58 7.50 -36.20
C ALA A 24 1.44 6.25 -35.98
N ILE A 25 2.46 6.04 -36.83
CA ILE A 25 3.49 5.02 -36.60
C ILE A 25 4.39 5.52 -35.48
N LYS A 26 4.49 4.77 -34.37
CA LYS A 26 5.43 5.07 -33.27
C LYS A 26 6.84 4.68 -33.67
N TRP A 27 7.01 3.48 -34.21
CA TRP A 27 8.25 2.99 -34.79
C TRP A 27 7.96 1.84 -35.75
N GLN A 28 8.89 1.59 -36.66
CA GLN A 28 8.87 0.42 -37.54
C GLN A 28 10.29 -0.14 -37.70
N ARG A 29 10.40 -1.43 -38.01
CA ARG A 29 11.66 -2.14 -38.24
C ARG A 29 11.53 -3.05 -39.46
N SER A 30 12.63 -3.14 -40.19
CA SER A 30 12.89 -4.18 -41.18
C SER A 30 14.05 -4.99 -40.63
N LEU A 31 13.85 -6.28 -40.37
CA LEU A 31 14.86 -7.17 -39.82
C LEU A 31 15.04 -8.34 -40.78
N GLY A 32 16.27 -8.65 -41.15
CA GLY A 32 16.47 -9.70 -42.16
C GLY A 32 17.91 -9.86 -42.62
N GLY A 33 18.10 -10.81 -43.51
CA GLY A 33 19.36 -11.17 -44.12
C GLY A 33 19.46 -10.82 -45.59
N VAL A 34 20.08 -11.71 -46.36
CA VAL A 34 20.28 -11.53 -47.81
C VAL A 34 19.16 -12.22 -48.61
N GLY A 35 18.46 -13.18 -48.00
CA GLY A 35 17.36 -13.93 -48.60
C GLY A 35 16.00 -13.32 -48.32
N ASP A 36 14.96 -14.15 -48.44
CA ASP A 36 13.62 -13.84 -47.94
C ASP A 36 13.52 -14.21 -46.46
N ASP A 37 12.95 -13.30 -45.68
CA ASP A 37 12.61 -13.42 -44.27
C ASP A 37 11.16 -12.98 -44.09
N ILE A 38 10.31 -13.90 -43.64
CA ILE A 38 8.86 -13.66 -43.50
C ILE A 38 8.42 -13.86 -42.06
N ALA A 39 7.84 -12.81 -41.44
CA ALA A 39 7.30 -12.88 -40.09
C ALA A 39 5.83 -13.30 -40.12
N ASN A 40 5.54 -14.55 -39.77
CA ASN A 40 4.17 -15.10 -39.80
C ASN A 40 3.37 -14.75 -38.54
N SER A 41 4.02 -14.59 -37.38
CA SER A 41 3.33 -14.41 -36.10
C SER A 41 4.07 -13.47 -35.17
N ILE A 42 3.32 -12.58 -34.50
CA ILE A 42 3.82 -11.67 -33.47
C ILE A 42 2.91 -11.66 -32.25
N GLN A 43 3.50 -11.52 -31.07
CA GLN A 43 2.76 -11.30 -29.83
C GLN A 43 3.49 -10.32 -28.91
N GLN A 44 2.75 -9.40 -28.29
CA GLN A 44 3.29 -8.61 -27.18
C GLN A 44 3.53 -9.50 -25.96
N THR A 45 4.72 -9.40 -25.37
CA THR A 45 5.13 -10.16 -24.19
C THR A 45 4.83 -9.42 -22.89
N SER A 46 4.74 -10.15 -21.78
CA SER A 46 4.39 -9.62 -20.45
C SER A 46 5.35 -8.55 -19.91
N ASP A 47 6.59 -8.52 -20.40
CA ASP A 47 7.59 -7.48 -20.12
C ASP A 47 7.40 -6.20 -20.95
N GLY A 48 6.34 -6.12 -21.76
CA GLY A 48 6.04 -5.02 -22.67
C GLY A 48 6.81 -5.06 -24.01
N GLY A 49 7.68 -6.04 -24.21
CA GLY A 49 8.34 -6.31 -25.49
C GLY A 49 7.47 -7.11 -26.47
N TYR A 50 8.10 -7.71 -27.48
CA TYR A 50 7.40 -8.49 -28.52
C TYR A 50 8.19 -9.74 -28.88
N ILE A 51 7.50 -10.85 -29.10
CA ILE A 51 8.09 -12.07 -29.66
C ILE A 51 7.53 -12.29 -31.06
N ILE A 52 8.41 -12.67 -31.98
CA ILE A 52 8.11 -12.86 -33.41
C ILE A 52 8.61 -14.22 -33.83
N ALA A 53 7.84 -14.93 -34.64
CA ALA A 53 8.28 -16.13 -35.33
C ALA A 53 7.90 -16.07 -36.81
N GLY A 54 8.78 -16.66 -37.60
CA GLY A 54 8.70 -16.73 -39.04
C GLY A 54 9.82 -17.63 -39.56
N TYR A 55 10.30 -17.36 -40.76
CA TYR A 55 11.44 -18.09 -41.30
C TYR A 55 12.41 -17.20 -42.05
N SER A 56 13.64 -17.69 -42.21
CA SER A 56 14.72 -17.06 -42.96
C SER A 56 15.49 -18.11 -43.76
N TYR A 57 15.86 -17.80 -45.01
CA TYR A 57 16.62 -18.72 -45.87
C TYR A 57 18.13 -18.71 -45.67
N TYR A 58 18.72 -17.59 -45.23
CA TYR A 58 20.18 -17.44 -45.27
C TYR A 58 20.70 -16.59 -44.13
N ASN A 59 21.90 -16.94 -43.65
CA ASN A 59 22.67 -16.07 -42.77
C ASN A 59 23.07 -14.76 -43.47
N GLY A 60 23.08 -13.67 -42.72
CA GLY A 60 23.47 -12.33 -43.19
C GLY A 60 22.59 -11.26 -42.57
N GLY A 61 23.02 -10.00 -42.64
CA GLY A 61 22.28 -8.89 -42.03
C GLY A 61 22.09 -9.10 -40.52
N ASP A 62 20.83 -9.14 -40.08
CA ASP A 62 20.46 -9.47 -38.71
C ASP A 62 20.50 -10.98 -38.44
N VAL A 63 20.24 -11.83 -39.44
CA VAL A 63 20.06 -13.28 -39.25
C VAL A 63 21.39 -13.99 -38.98
N THR A 64 21.41 -14.79 -37.91
CA THR A 64 22.58 -15.61 -37.52
C THR A 64 22.19 -17.00 -37.07
N GLY A 65 22.96 -18.00 -37.49
CA GLY A 65 22.82 -19.40 -37.06
C GLY A 65 21.86 -20.22 -37.90
N ASN A 66 21.49 -19.78 -39.11
CA ASN A 66 20.74 -20.61 -40.06
C ASN A 66 21.59 -21.82 -40.50
N HIS A 67 20.96 -22.99 -40.58
CA HIS A 67 21.51 -24.33 -40.75
C HIS A 67 21.41 -24.86 -42.18
N GLY A 68 20.75 -24.16 -43.12
CA GLY A 68 20.51 -24.72 -44.44
C GLY A 68 19.48 -23.95 -45.26
N GLY A 69 18.32 -24.57 -45.50
CA GLY A 69 17.21 -23.96 -46.23
C GLY A 69 16.53 -22.86 -45.41
N SER A 70 15.20 -22.76 -45.50
CA SER A 70 14.45 -21.93 -44.55
C SER A 70 14.59 -22.52 -43.15
N ASP A 71 14.87 -21.69 -42.15
CA ASP A 71 14.83 -22.10 -40.74
C ASP A 71 13.82 -21.24 -39.98
N TYR A 72 13.26 -21.78 -38.88
CA TYR A 72 12.50 -20.98 -37.93
C TYR A 72 13.38 -19.82 -37.49
N TRP A 73 12.95 -18.59 -37.73
CA TRP A 73 13.62 -17.41 -37.20
C TRP A 73 12.75 -16.73 -36.16
N ILE A 74 13.23 -16.76 -34.92
CA ILE A 74 12.52 -16.30 -33.74
C ILE A 74 13.26 -15.09 -33.18
N VAL A 75 12.55 -13.98 -33.03
CA VAL A 75 13.15 -12.69 -32.63
C VAL A 75 12.38 -12.12 -31.45
N LYS A 76 13.08 -11.89 -30.33
CA LYS A 76 12.56 -11.15 -29.19
C LYS A 76 12.99 -9.70 -29.27
N LEU A 77 12.01 -8.80 -29.27
CA LEU A 77 12.19 -7.36 -29.28
C LEU A 77 11.85 -6.74 -27.92
N SER A 78 12.50 -5.61 -27.62
CA SER A 78 12.10 -4.70 -26.55
C SER A 78 10.84 -3.90 -26.92
N SER A 79 10.26 -3.18 -25.95
CA SER A 79 9.11 -2.30 -26.19
C SER A 79 9.36 -1.19 -27.24
N GLN A 80 10.63 -0.86 -27.50
CA GLN A 80 11.11 0.11 -28.48
C GLN A 80 11.50 -0.52 -29.83
N GLY A 81 11.26 -1.81 -30.01
CA GLY A 81 11.58 -2.54 -31.24
C GLY A 81 13.08 -2.76 -31.45
N LEU A 82 13.85 -2.97 -30.37
CA LEU A 82 15.27 -3.37 -30.46
C LEU A 82 15.39 -4.87 -30.20
N ILE A 83 16.23 -5.58 -30.96
CA ILE A 83 16.49 -7.00 -30.75
C ILE A 83 17.14 -7.21 -29.37
N GLN A 84 16.48 -8.00 -28.52
CA GLN A 84 17.04 -8.46 -27.24
C GLN A 84 17.78 -9.79 -27.42
N TRP A 85 17.18 -10.71 -28.16
CA TRP A 85 17.80 -11.95 -28.62
C TRP A 85 17.09 -12.47 -29.86
N GLN A 86 17.77 -13.36 -30.58
CA GLN A 86 17.20 -14.06 -31.74
C GLN A 86 17.73 -15.50 -31.82
N LYS A 87 17.02 -16.36 -32.54
CA LYS A 87 17.36 -17.77 -32.79
C LYS A 87 16.93 -18.19 -34.19
N SER A 88 17.84 -18.84 -34.91
CA SER A 88 17.50 -19.70 -36.04
C SER A 88 17.46 -21.14 -35.55
N LEU A 89 16.36 -21.85 -35.77
CA LEU A 89 16.17 -23.24 -35.38
C LEU A 89 15.72 -24.05 -36.60
N GLY A 90 16.33 -25.20 -36.83
CA GLY A 90 16.00 -26.06 -37.98
C GLY A 90 17.17 -26.94 -38.38
N GLY A 91 17.21 -27.37 -39.64
CA GLY A 91 18.21 -28.28 -40.17
C GLY A 91 18.67 -27.93 -41.58
N SER A 92 19.11 -28.93 -42.32
CA SER A 92 19.68 -28.72 -43.66
C SER A 92 18.65 -28.39 -44.74
N ASN A 93 17.37 -28.70 -44.51
CA ASN A 93 16.27 -28.45 -45.45
C ASN A 93 15.38 -27.27 -44.99
N GLY A 94 14.08 -27.31 -45.29
CA GLY A 94 13.14 -26.23 -44.99
C GLY A 94 12.36 -26.46 -43.70
N ASP A 95 12.34 -25.43 -42.87
CA ASP A 95 11.71 -25.37 -41.56
C ASP A 95 11.06 -23.98 -41.41
N GLU A 96 9.73 -23.91 -41.34
CA GLU A 96 9.00 -22.63 -41.35
C GLU A 96 8.05 -22.48 -40.16
N ALA A 97 8.27 -21.45 -39.33
CA ALA A 97 7.41 -21.19 -38.17
C ALA A 97 6.21 -20.32 -38.57
N HIS A 98 5.01 -20.76 -38.19
CA HIS A 98 3.76 -20.08 -38.57
C HIS A 98 3.06 -19.43 -37.38
N SER A 99 3.24 -19.96 -36.16
CA SER A 99 2.58 -19.44 -34.96
C SER A 99 3.49 -19.47 -33.74
N ILE A 100 3.46 -18.40 -32.95
CA ILE A 100 4.18 -18.30 -31.66
C ILE A 100 3.30 -17.71 -30.57
N GLN A 101 3.48 -18.19 -29.34
CA GLN A 101 2.83 -17.62 -28.16
C GLN A 101 3.77 -17.68 -26.95
N GLN A 102 3.82 -16.59 -26.18
CA GLN A 102 4.39 -16.59 -24.83
C GLN A 102 3.54 -17.46 -23.91
N THR A 103 4.19 -18.36 -23.19
CA THR A 103 3.56 -19.28 -22.25
C THR A 103 3.53 -18.69 -20.84
N SER A 104 2.62 -19.19 -20.01
CA SER A 104 2.38 -18.75 -18.61
C SER A 104 3.60 -18.85 -17.69
N ASP A 105 4.58 -19.71 -18.03
CA ASP A 105 5.88 -19.82 -17.35
C ASP A 105 6.90 -18.75 -17.82
N GLY A 106 6.49 -17.82 -18.68
CA GLY A 106 7.32 -16.78 -19.30
C GLY A 106 8.13 -17.24 -20.51
N GLY A 107 8.10 -18.53 -20.86
CA GLY A 107 8.72 -19.08 -22.07
C GLY A 107 7.87 -18.86 -23.32
N TYR A 108 8.13 -19.63 -24.38
CA TYR A 108 7.41 -19.51 -25.65
C TYR A 108 7.12 -20.87 -26.27
N ILE A 109 5.96 -21.03 -26.90
CA ILE A 109 5.63 -22.19 -27.72
C ILE A 109 5.53 -21.77 -29.19
N VAL A 110 6.14 -22.53 -30.09
CA VAL A 110 6.22 -22.24 -31.52
C VAL A 110 5.80 -23.48 -32.30
N ALA A 111 5.06 -23.29 -33.39
CA ALA A 111 4.71 -24.36 -34.32
C ALA A 111 4.73 -23.88 -35.77
N GLY A 112 4.88 -24.86 -36.65
CA GLY A 112 5.04 -24.72 -38.09
C GLY A 112 5.31 -26.10 -38.66
N PHE A 113 6.16 -26.20 -39.68
CA PHE A 113 6.53 -27.48 -40.26
C PHE A 113 8.03 -27.58 -40.54
N SER A 114 8.49 -28.81 -40.74
CA SER A 114 9.88 -29.15 -41.02
C SER A 114 9.95 -30.32 -41.99
N ASN A 115 10.86 -30.28 -42.97
CA ASN A 115 11.32 -31.46 -43.73
C ASN A 115 12.81 -31.78 -43.49
N SER A 116 13.37 -31.22 -42.42
CA SER A 116 14.73 -31.50 -41.96
C SER A 116 14.76 -32.74 -41.06
N ILE A 117 15.78 -33.57 -41.23
CA ILE A 117 16.04 -34.77 -40.41
C ILE A 117 17.32 -34.64 -39.56
N ASP A 118 17.88 -33.43 -39.51
CA ASP A 118 19.14 -33.08 -38.89
C ASP A 118 19.08 -31.67 -38.27
N GLY A 119 20.24 -31.18 -37.80
CA GLY A 119 20.34 -29.90 -37.09
C GLY A 119 19.68 -29.96 -35.71
N ASP A 120 18.82 -28.99 -35.43
CA ASP A 120 17.99 -28.99 -34.24
C ASP A 120 16.84 -29.98 -34.33
N VAL A 121 16.34 -30.31 -35.53
CA VAL A 121 15.11 -31.10 -35.68
C VAL A 121 15.34 -32.56 -35.29
N THR A 122 14.41 -33.13 -34.52
CA THR A 122 14.45 -34.54 -34.12
C THR A 122 13.10 -35.23 -34.25
N GLY A 123 13.11 -36.47 -34.73
CA GLY A 123 11.91 -37.30 -34.82
C GLY A 123 11.02 -37.01 -36.02
N ASN A 124 11.49 -36.22 -36.99
CA ASN A 124 10.82 -36.02 -38.27
C ASN A 124 10.74 -37.34 -39.05
N HIS A 125 9.57 -37.65 -39.60
CA HIS A 125 9.25 -38.89 -40.30
C HIS A 125 9.73 -38.92 -41.76
N GLY A 126 10.33 -37.81 -42.26
CA GLY A 126 10.79 -37.58 -43.63
C GLY A 126 11.38 -38.78 -44.43
N ALA A 127 10.84 -38.95 -45.65
CA ALA A 127 11.27 -39.74 -46.81
C ALA A 127 11.90 -41.14 -46.58
N ARG A 128 11.06 -42.18 -46.37
CA ARG A 128 11.43 -43.56 -46.69
C ARG A 128 10.88 -43.99 -48.05
N GLY A 129 11.79 -44.10 -49.01
CA GLY A 129 11.55 -44.51 -50.40
C GLY A 129 10.73 -45.79 -50.56
N VAL A 130 9.43 -45.61 -50.78
CA VAL A 130 8.55 -46.61 -51.38
C VAL A 130 7.84 -45.89 -52.53
N PHE A 131 8.25 -46.22 -53.76
CA PHE A 131 7.69 -45.88 -55.08
C PHE A 131 6.74 -44.64 -55.19
N ASP A 132 7.20 -43.63 -55.95
CA ASP A 132 6.44 -42.53 -56.59
C ASP A 132 6.20 -41.16 -55.88
N ARG A 133 6.74 -40.86 -54.68
CA ARG A 133 6.72 -39.48 -54.14
C ARG A 133 8.14 -38.88 -53.93
N PRO A 134 8.42 -37.63 -54.37
CA PRO A 134 9.72 -36.99 -54.13
C PRO A 134 9.96 -36.73 -52.63
N SER A 135 11.23 -36.66 -52.26
CA SER A 135 11.79 -36.69 -50.90
C SER A 135 11.50 -35.50 -49.96
N TRP A 136 10.34 -34.84 -50.04
CA TRP A 136 10.02 -33.60 -49.31
C TRP A 136 8.72 -33.74 -48.51
N SER A 137 8.72 -34.64 -47.52
CA SER A 137 7.58 -34.81 -46.59
C SER A 137 7.74 -33.80 -45.45
N ASP A 138 6.76 -32.94 -45.25
CA ASP A 138 6.74 -31.99 -44.13
C ASP A 138 6.08 -32.63 -42.90
N ASP A 139 6.69 -32.54 -41.71
CA ASP A 139 6.03 -32.87 -40.44
C ASP A 139 5.73 -31.57 -39.67
N ILE A 140 4.68 -31.56 -38.85
CA ILE A 140 4.47 -30.49 -37.87
C ILE A 140 5.65 -30.49 -36.90
N TRP A 141 6.32 -29.35 -36.73
CA TRP A 141 7.38 -29.22 -35.74
C TRP A 141 7.02 -28.20 -34.66
N VAL A 142 6.86 -28.70 -33.44
CA VAL A 142 6.52 -27.91 -32.25
C VAL A 142 7.76 -27.76 -31.36
N VAL A 143 8.06 -26.52 -30.97
CA VAL A 143 9.22 -26.20 -30.13
C VAL A 143 8.79 -25.37 -28.93
N LYS A 144 9.09 -25.86 -27.72
CA LYS A 144 8.95 -25.09 -26.47
C LYS A 144 10.29 -24.48 -26.09
N LEU A 145 10.29 -23.18 -25.89
CA LEU A 145 11.44 -22.38 -25.51
C LEU A 145 11.32 -21.85 -24.08
N SER A 146 12.47 -21.66 -23.43
CA SER A 146 12.61 -20.90 -22.20
C SER A 146 12.45 -19.38 -22.45
N PRO A 147 12.32 -18.55 -21.40
CA PRO A 147 12.27 -17.09 -21.56
C PRO A 147 13.51 -16.50 -22.27
N GLN A 148 14.65 -17.20 -22.22
CA GLN A 148 15.92 -16.84 -22.88
C GLN A 148 16.10 -17.51 -24.25
N GLY A 149 15.04 -18.10 -24.82
CA GLY A 149 15.05 -18.71 -26.15
C GLY A 149 15.83 -20.02 -26.25
N GLN A 150 16.00 -20.76 -25.16
CA GLN A 150 16.63 -22.10 -25.19
C GLN A 150 15.56 -23.18 -25.36
N ILE A 151 15.80 -24.19 -26.21
CA ILE A 151 14.89 -25.33 -26.38
C ILE A 151 14.76 -26.08 -25.05
N GLN A 152 13.53 -26.15 -24.53
CA GLN A 152 13.17 -26.98 -23.38
C GLN A 152 12.75 -28.38 -23.84
N TRP A 153 11.93 -28.44 -24.89
CA TRP A 153 11.58 -29.67 -25.59
C TRP A 153 11.10 -29.32 -27.01
N GLN A 154 11.12 -30.31 -27.88
CA GLN A 154 10.60 -30.22 -29.25
C GLN A 154 9.93 -31.54 -29.66
N LYS A 155 9.06 -31.48 -30.67
CA LYS A 155 8.32 -32.62 -31.22
C LYS A 155 8.03 -32.44 -32.70
N SER A 156 8.40 -33.42 -33.50
CA SER A 156 7.80 -33.64 -34.83
C SER A 156 6.55 -34.51 -34.68
N LEU A 157 5.47 -34.14 -35.37
CA LEU A 157 4.18 -34.81 -35.35
C LEU A 157 3.73 -35.01 -36.80
N GLY A 158 3.42 -36.24 -37.17
CA GLY A 158 3.04 -36.54 -38.56
C GLY A 158 3.18 -38.01 -38.95
N GLY A 159 3.26 -38.25 -40.25
CA GLY A 159 3.33 -39.56 -40.89
C GLY A 159 4.24 -39.53 -42.12
N ARG A 160 3.91 -40.30 -43.16
CA ARG A 160 4.68 -40.31 -44.42
C ARG A 160 4.26 -39.23 -45.43
N GLY A 161 3.24 -38.46 -45.09
CA GLY A 161 2.68 -37.37 -45.86
C GLY A 161 3.15 -36.01 -45.36
N ASP A 162 2.46 -34.97 -45.80
CA ASP A 162 2.70 -33.58 -45.45
C ASP A 162 1.73 -33.13 -44.35
N GLU A 163 2.31 -32.75 -43.22
CA GLU A 163 1.67 -32.15 -42.07
C GLU A 163 2.20 -30.74 -41.83
N ARG A 164 1.30 -29.76 -41.74
CA ARG A 164 1.67 -28.37 -41.43
C ARG A 164 0.80 -27.80 -40.33
N ALA A 165 1.44 -27.10 -39.39
CA ALA A 165 0.76 -26.39 -38.32
C ALA A 165 0.66 -24.91 -38.69
N GLU A 166 -0.54 -24.38 -38.63
CA GLU A 166 -0.82 -22.97 -38.93
C GLU A 166 -1.06 -22.18 -37.64
N SER A 167 -1.48 -22.84 -36.57
CA SER A 167 -1.80 -22.20 -35.30
C SER A 167 -1.47 -23.09 -34.10
N ILE A 168 -0.90 -22.47 -33.06
CA ILE A 168 -0.65 -23.11 -31.77
C ILE A 168 -1.03 -22.19 -30.61
N GLN A 169 -1.62 -22.76 -29.56
CA GLN A 169 -1.97 -22.02 -28.34
C GLN A 169 -1.78 -22.88 -27.09
N GLN A 170 -1.21 -22.29 -26.02
CA GLN A 170 -1.22 -22.87 -24.68
C GLN A 170 -2.65 -22.89 -24.12
N THR A 171 -3.07 -24.05 -23.64
CA THR A 171 -4.40 -24.26 -23.05
C THR A 171 -4.38 -24.04 -21.54
N SER A 172 -5.56 -23.79 -20.95
CA SER A 172 -5.76 -23.48 -19.53
C SER A 172 -5.29 -24.57 -18.56
N ASP A 173 -5.15 -25.81 -19.04
CA ASP A 173 -4.58 -26.96 -18.31
C ASP A 173 -3.04 -26.99 -18.36
N GLY A 174 -2.40 -25.97 -18.96
CA GLY A 174 -0.96 -25.87 -19.18
C GLY A 174 -0.44 -26.63 -20.40
N GLY A 175 -1.30 -27.40 -21.09
CA GLY A 175 -0.97 -28.09 -22.34
C GLY A 175 -1.03 -27.16 -23.56
N TYR A 176 -1.10 -27.74 -24.77
CA TYR A 176 -1.10 -26.96 -26.02
C TYR A 176 -2.09 -27.55 -27.02
N ILE A 177 -2.74 -26.71 -27.81
CA ILE A 177 -3.58 -27.12 -28.92
C ILE A 177 -2.96 -26.62 -30.23
N VAL A 178 -2.89 -27.51 -31.23
CA VAL A 178 -2.32 -27.26 -32.56
C VAL A 178 -3.42 -27.48 -33.60
N ALA A 179 -3.50 -26.59 -34.58
CA ALA A 179 -4.35 -26.76 -35.75
C ALA A 179 -3.54 -26.60 -37.04
N GLY A 180 -3.91 -27.40 -38.02
CA GLY A 180 -3.22 -27.49 -39.29
C GLY A 180 -3.91 -28.46 -40.23
N TYR A 181 -3.11 -29.11 -41.06
CA TYR A 181 -3.62 -30.09 -42.00
C TYR A 181 -2.62 -31.21 -42.27
N SER A 182 -3.12 -32.34 -42.75
CA SER A 182 -2.36 -33.58 -43.00
C SER A 182 -2.86 -34.31 -44.24
N ASP A 183 -1.98 -34.90 -45.05
CA ASP A 183 -2.33 -35.92 -46.06
C ASP A 183 -1.86 -37.34 -45.69
N SER A 184 -1.45 -37.55 -44.43
CA SER A 184 -0.97 -38.84 -43.91
C SER A 184 -2.09 -39.79 -43.50
N GLU A 185 -1.89 -41.08 -43.79
CA GLU A 185 -2.72 -42.19 -43.31
C GLU A 185 -2.05 -43.01 -42.18
N ASP A 186 -0.87 -42.59 -41.74
CA ASP A 186 -0.05 -43.30 -40.77
C ASP A 186 0.67 -42.35 -39.78
N GLY A 187 1.57 -42.91 -38.98
CA GLY A 187 2.29 -42.16 -37.95
C GLY A 187 1.39 -41.78 -36.78
N ASP A 188 1.40 -40.48 -36.44
CA ASP A 188 0.57 -39.91 -35.38
C ASP A 188 -0.87 -39.61 -35.83
N VAL A 189 -1.14 -39.64 -37.14
CA VAL A 189 -2.43 -39.25 -37.72
C VAL A 189 -3.38 -40.45 -37.75
N SER A 190 -4.63 -40.27 -37.29
CA SER A 190 -5.64 -41.33 -37.36
C SER A 190 -6.93 -40.88 -38.06
N GLY A 191 -7.48 -41.79 -38.89
CA GLY A 191 -8.78 -41.59 -39.53
C GLY A 191 -8.74 -40.66 -40.74
N HIS A 192 -7.70 -40.71 -41.57
CA HIS A 192 -7.67 -40.04 -42.86
C HIS A 192 -8.76 -40.60 -43.80
N HIS A 193 -9.41 -39.72 -44.57
CA HIS A 193 -10.53 -40.11 -45.44
C HIS A 193 -10.29 -39.74 -46.91
N HIS A 194 -9.37 -40.43 -47.57
CA HIS A 194 -9.25 -40.32 -49.02
C HIS A 194 -10.27 -41.23 -49.76
N PRO A 195 -11.01 -40.72 -50.78
CA PRO A 195 -11.87 -41.55 -51.62
C PRO A 195 -11.08 -42.64 -52.36
N SER A 196 -11.31 -43.92 -52.03
CA SER A 196 -10.60 -45.05 -52.64
C SER A 196 -10.59 -44.99 -54.17
N GLY A 197 -9.40 -44.91 -54.80
CA GLY A 197 -9.22 -44.94 -56.25
C GLY A 197 -8.79 -43.62 -56.91
N TYR A 198 -8.68 -42.53 -56.15
CA TYR A 198 -8.07 -41.28 -56.62
C TYR A 198 -6.56 -41.22 -56.30
N VAL A 199 -5.79 -40.50 -57.11
CA VAL A 199 -4.36 -40.22 -56.91
C VAL A 199 -4.20 -38.70 -56.88
N GLY A 200 -3.70 -38.15 -55.77
CA GLY A 200 -3.60 -36.71 -55.52
C GLY A 200 -3.17 -36.38 -54.08
N PHE A 201 -2.99 -35.08 -53.79
CA PHE A 201 -2.71 -34.55 -52.44
C PHE A 201 -4.05 -34.14 -51.82
N PHE A 202 -4.41 -34.75 -50.69
CA PHE A 202 -5.70 -34.54 -50.04
C PHE A 202 -5.48 -34.18 -48.59
N TYR A 203 -5.69 -32.91 -48.27
CA TYR A 203 -5.43 -32.41 -46.93
C TYR A 203 -6.68 -32.50 -46.07
N ASP A 204 -6.55 -33.11 -44.90
CA ASP A 204 -7.58 -33.15 -43.86
C ASP A 204 -7.29 -32.10 -42.78
N TYR A 205 -8.34 -31.49 -42.22
CA TYR A 205 -8.26 -30.71 -40.98
C TYR A 205 -7.69 -31.58 -39.87
N TRP A 206 -6.48 -31.25 -39.40
CA TRP A 206 -5.83 -32.01 -38.33
C TRP A 206 -5.62 -31.14 -37.09
N ILE A 207 -6.16 -31.62 -35.97
CA ILE A 207 -6.12 -30.94 -34.68
C ILE A 207 -5.44 -31.85 -33.67
N VAL A 208 -4.42 -31.34 -32.98
CA VAL A 208 -3.63 -32.10 -32.01
C VAL A 208 -3.61 -31.41 -30.67
N LYS A 209 -4.06 -32.10 -29.62
CA LYS A 209 -3.93 -31.65 -28.23
C LYS A 209 -2.74 -32.32 -27.58
N LEU A 210 -1.84 -31.50 -27.05
CA LEU A 210 -0.65 -31.89 -26.32
C LEU A 210 -0.81 -31.59 -24.82
N ASN A 211 -0.17 -32.41 -23.98
CA ASN A 211 0.03 -32.12 -22.56
C ASN A 211 1.19 -31.11 -22.37
N PRO A 212 1.44 -30.62 -21.13
CA PRO A 212 2.51 -29.66 -20.87
C PRO A 212 3.93 -30.15 -21.26
N GLN A 213 4.13 -31.47 -21.35
CA GLN A 213 5.37 -32.12 -21.75
C GLN A 213 5.45 -32.39 -23.27
N GLY A 214 4.48 -31.92 -24.06
CA GLY A 214 4.45 -32.12 -25.52
C GLY A 214 4.02 -33.52 -25.97
N GLN A 215 3.39 -34.32 -25.11
CA GLN A 215 2.86 -35.63 -25.51
C GLN A 215 1.40 -35.49 -25.98
N ILE A 216 1.04 -36.20 -27.05
CA ILE A 216 -0.34 -36.23 -27.59
C ILE A 216 -1.29 -36.77 -26.53
N GLN A 217 -2.31 -35.99 -26.19
CA GLN A 217 -3.46 -36.42 -25.39
C GLN A 217 -4.57 -36.97 -26.28
N TRP A 218 -4.83 -36.28 -27.39
CA TRP A 218 -5.72 -36.72 -28.45
C TRP A 218 -5.37 -35.97 -29.75
N GLU A 219 -5.70 -36.59 -30.87
CA GLU A 219 -5.69 -35.96 -32.19
C GLU A 219 -6.99 -36.27 -32.94
N LYS A 220 -7.34 -35.43 -33.91
CA LYS A 220 -8.58 -35.53 -34.68
C LYS A 220 -8.35 -35.06 -36.13
N SER A 221 -8.58 -35.95 -37.09
CA SER A 221 -8.89 -35.59 -38.47
C SER A 221 -10.40 -35.37 -38.61
N LEU A 222 -10.81 -34.15 -38.94
CA LEU A 222 -12.24 -33.75 -38.94
C LEU A 222 -12.92 -33.94 -40.30
N SER A 223 -12.13 -34.01 -41.35
CA SER A 223 -12.53 -34.17 -42.75
C SER A 223 -13.08 -35.57 -43.01
N ARG A 224 -14.10 -35.70 -43.88
CA ARG A 224 -14.77 -37.00 -44.17
C ARG A 224 -14.80 -37.41 -45.64
N PHE A 225 -14.95 -36.46 -46.56
CA PHE A 225 -15.11 -36.74 -48.00
C PHE A 225 -14.56 -35.62 -48.90
N SER A 226 -13.67 -34.79 -48.36
CA SER A 226 -13.16 -33.57 -49.00
C SER A 226 -11.87 -33.83 -49.75
N PHE A 227 -11.55 -32.94 -50.71
CA PHE A 227 -10.26 -33.02 -51.39
C PHE A 227 -9.22 -32.08 -50.79
N ASN A 228 -9.62 -30.97 -50.16
CA ASN A 228 -8.69 -30.02 -49.55
C ASN A 228 -9.33 -29.23 -48.39
N ASP A 229 -9.04 -29.65 -47.15
CA ASP A 229 -9.43 -28.97 -45.93
C ASP A 229 -8.20 -28.51 -45.15
N LYS A 230 -8.06 -27.19 -44.95
CA LYS A 230 -6.90 -26.61 -44.23
C LYS A 230 -7.31 -25.73 -43.06
N ALA A 231 -6.93 -26.13 -41.84
CA ALA A 231 -7.25 -25.36 -40.64
C ALA A 231 -6.14 -24.32 -40.42
N TYR A 232 -6.52 -23.04 -40.41
CA TYR A 232 -5.56 -21.94 -40.31
C TYR A 232 -5.49 -21.33 -38.92
N SER A 233 -6.56 -21.41 -38.13
CA SER A 233 -6.61 -20.74 -36.83
C SER A 233 -7.43 -21.53 -35.81
N ILE A 234 -6.91 -21.63 -34.58
CA ILE A 234 -7.57 -22.28 -33.45
C ILE A 234 -7.46 -21.44 -32.18
N GLN A 235 -8.50 -21.50 -31.36
CA GLN A 235 -8.49 -20.89 -30.03
C GLN A 235 -9.27 -21.76 -29.03
N GLN A 236 -8.71 -21.94 -27.83
CA GLN A 236 -9.47 -22.46 -26.69
C GLN A 236 -10.53 -21.44 -26.28
N THR A 237 -11.77 -21.91 -26.15
CA THR A 237 -12.92 -21.08 -25.76
C THR A 237 -13.13 -21.08 -24.25
N SER A 238 -13.85 -20.08 -23.74
CA SER A 238 -14.12 -19.86 -22.31
C SER A 238 -14.88 -21.01 -21.62
N ASP A 239 -15.56 -21.85 -22.38
CA ASP A 239 -16.20 -23.10 -21.92
C ASP A 239 -15.22 -24.28 -21.78
N GLY A 240 -13.93 -24.08 -22.07
CA GLY A 240 -12.87 -25.08 -22.05
C GLY A 240 -12.73 -25.90 -23.34
N GLY A 241 -13.64 -25.75 -24.31
CA GLY A 241 -13.55 -26.36 -25.64
C GLY A 241 -12.69 -25.55 -26.60
N TYR A 242 -12.88 -25.74 -27.91
CA TYR A 242 -12.06 -25.08 -28.95
C TYR A 242 -12.91 -24.58 -30.11
N ILE A 243 -12.51 -23.47 -30.73
CA ILE A 243 -13.06 -22.99 -32.00
C ILE A 243 -11.95 -22.99 -33.05
N VAL A 244 -12.25 -23.51 -34.24
CA VAL A 244 -11.31 -23.67 -35.36
C VAL A 244 -11.91 -23.06 -36.62
N ALA A 245 -11.08 -22.41 -37.44
CA ALA A 245 -11.49 -21.93 -38.76
C ALA A 245 -10.42 -22.15 -39.84
N GLY A 246 -10.89 -22.27 -41.07
CA GLY A 246 -10.08 -22.39 -42.27
C GLY A 246 -10.96 -22.62 -43.51
N GLU A 247 -10.53 -23.48 -44.43
CA GLU A 247 -11.25 -23.75 -45.69
C GLU A 247 -11.66 -25.23 -45.83
N SER A 248 -12.76 -25.49 -46.55
CA SER A 248 -13.21 -26.84 -46.96
C SER A 248 -14.00 -26.82 -48.26
N ASP A 249 -13.76 -27.77 -49.16
CA ASP A 249 -14.41 -27.88 -50.47
C ASP A 249 -15.71 -28.72 -50.49
N SER A 250 -16.03 -29.45 -49.41
CA SER A 250 -16.93 -30.61 -49.52
C SER A 250 -18.29 -30.51 -48.83
N LEU A 251 -18.52 -29.52 -47.95
CA LEU A 251 -19.66 -29.60 -47.04
C LEU A 251 -21.00 -29.10 -47.60
N ILE A 252 -21.02 -28.32 -48.69
CA ILE A 252 -22.28 -27.71 -49.18
C ILE A 252 -22.63 -28.05 -50.64
N ASN A 253 -21.69 -28.28 -51.57
CA ASN A 253 -22.05 -28.25 -53.00
C ASN A 253 -21.48 -29.33 -53.94
N ASN A 254 -20.68 -30.31 -53.51
CA ASN A 254 -19.96 -31.23 -54.43
C ASN A 254 -19.22 -30.48 -55.56
N ARG A 255 -18.68 -29.29 -55.26
CA ARG A 255 -17.89 -28.46 -56.19
C ARG A 255 -16.44 -28.44 -55.73
N SER A 256 -15.55 -27.99 -56.60
CA SER A 256 -14.12 -27.82 -56.31
C SER A 256 -13.79 -26.54 -55.57
N ASP A 257 -14.80 -25.73 -55.21
CA ASP A 257 -14.62 -24.40 -54.64
C ASP A 257 -14.72 -24.47 -53.11
N SER A 258 -13.79 -23.82 -52.41
CA SER A 258 -13.69 -23.87 -50.95
C SER A 258 -14.61 -22.88 -50.27
N ASN A 259 -15.19 -23.23 -49.11
CA ASN A 259 -15.91 -22.31 -48.23
C ASN A 259 -15.20 -22.16 -46.88
N TYR A 260 -15.53 -21.11 -46.11
CA TYR A 260 -15.12 -21.02 -44.71
C TYR A 260 -15.67 -22.24 -43.99
N TRP A 261 -14.81 -22.98 -43.29
CA TRP A 261 -15.26 -24.05 -42.41
C TRP A 261 -14.91 -23.70 -40.98
N VAL A 262 -15.96 -23.50 -40.16
CA VAL A 262 -15.83 -23.14 -38.75
C VAL A 262 -16.36 -24.29 -37.91
N VAL A 263 -15.52 -24.80 -37.00
CA VAL A 263 -15.84 -25.97 -36.18
C VAL A 263 -15.67 -25.63 -34.70
N LYS A 264 -16.73 -25.84 -33.92
CA LYS A 264 -16.67 -25.80 -32.46
C LYS A 264 -16.52 -27.21 -31.91
N LEU A 265 -15.49 -27.39 -31.10
CA LEU A 265 -15.17 -28.63 -30.41
C LEU A 265 -15.43 -28.48 -28.90
N ASP A 266 -15.70 -29.61 -28.24
CA ASP A 266 -15.62 -29.72 -26.78
C ASP A 266 -14.16 -29.94 -26.31
N GLN A 267 -13.96 -30.09 -25.00
CA GLN A 267 -12.64 -30.30 -24.40
C GLN A 267 -11.97 -31.63 -24.82
N GLN A 268 -12.74 -32.60 -25.31
CA GLN A 268 -12.28 -33.90 -25.79
C GLN A 268 -12.13 -33.95 -27.32
N GLY A 269 -12.26 -32.80 -28.00
CA GLY A 269 -12.13 -32.69 -29.45
C GLY A 269 -13.35 -33.24 -30.22
N GLN A 270 -14.50 -33.42 -29.57
CA GLN A 270 -15.74 -33.80 -30.28
C GLN A 270 -16.43 -32.56 -30.86
N ILE A 271 -16.98 -32.69 -32.06
CA ILE A 271 -17.71 -31.61 -32.72
C ILE A 271 -19.02 -31.34 -31.98
N LEU A 272 -19.16 -30.13 -31.44
CA LEU A 272 -20.40 -29.61 -30.89
C LEU A 272 -21.29 -29.03 -32.01
N TRP A 273 -20.69 -28.26 -32.90
CA TRP A 273 -21.32 -27.76 -34.12
C TRP A 273 -20.26 -27.40 -35.16
N GLN A 274 -20.68 -27.35 -36.42
CA GLN A 274 -19.86 -26.88 -37.53
C GLN A 274 -20.69 -26.07 -38.51
N LYS A 275 -20.05 -25.13 -39.22
CA LYS A 275 -20.64 -24.25 -40.22
C LYS A 275 -19.74 -24.19 -41.43
N SER A 276 -20.32 -24.36 -42.61
CA SER A 276 -19.68 -23.94 -43.85
C SER A 276 -20.36 -22.65 -44.29
N LEU A 277 -19.58 -21.59 -44.48
CA LEU A 277 -20.05 -20.24 -44.79
C LEU A 277 -19.37 -19.78 -46.07
N GLY A 278 -20.12 -19.23 -47.01
CA GLY A 278 -19.57 -18.80 -48.30
C GLY A 278 -20.62 -18.74 -49.39
N GLY A 279 -20.18 -18.81 -50.63
CA GLY A 279 -21.02 -18.72 -51.82
C GLY A 279 -20.66 -19.75 -52.89
N SER A 280 -20.67 -19.30 -54.13
CA SER A 280 -20.45 -20.15 -55.30
C SER A 280 -18.98 -20.27 -55.75
N ASN A 281 -18.07 -19.47 -55.17
CA ASN A 281 -16.64 -19.43 -55.46
C ASN A 281 -15.82 -19.62 -54.17
N ASP A 282 -14.48 -19.61 -54.30
CA ASP A 282 -13.56 -19.75 -53.18
C ASP A 282 -13.74 -18.69 -52.07
N ASP A 283 -13.92 -19.16 -50.84
CA ASP A 283 -13.98 -18.40 -49.61
C ASP A 283 -13.07 -19.08 -48.57
N LYS A 284 -12.04 -18.36 -48.09
CA LYS A 284 -10.97 -18.91 -47.24
C LYS A 284 -10.85 -18.15 -45.91
N ALA A 285 -11.17 -18.79 -44.78
CA ALA A 285 -10.95 -18.18 -43.47
C ALA A 285 -9.48 -18.30 -43.08
N LYS A 286 -8.88 -17.24 -42.52
CA LYS A 286 -7.47 -17.24 -42.08
C LYS A 286 -7.31 -17.05 -40.59
N SER A 287 -8.25 -16.38 -39.93
CA SER A 287 -8.17 -16.07 -38.51
C SER A 287 -9.54 -16.14 -37.83
N ILE A 288 -9.56 -16.70 -36.61
CA ILE A 288 -10.76 -16.75 -35.77
C ILE A 288 -10.43 -16.39 -34.32
N GLN A 289 -11.37 -15.69 -33.66
CA GLN A 289 -11.27 -15.38 -32.24
C GLN A 289 -12.66 -15.40 -31.57
N GLN A 290 -12.77 -16.00 -30.39
CA GLN A 290 -13.90 -15.84 -29.50
C GLN A 290 -13.95 -14.41 -28.97
N THR A 291 -15.12 -13.78 -29.09
CA THR A 291 -15.38 -12.41 -28.65
C THR A 291 -15.94 -12.37 -27.23
N SER A 292 -15.82 -11.22 -26.56
CA SER A 292 -16.24 -10.97 -25.17
C SER A 292 -17.74 -11.22 -24.89
N ASP A 293 -18.58 -11.14 -25.92
CA ASP A 293 -20.00 -11.50 -25.88
C ASP A 293 -20.26 -13.02 -25.95
N GLY A 294 -19.20 -13.84 -26.00
CA GLY A 294 -19.25 -15.30 -26.14
C GLY A 294 -19.43 -15.81 -27.59
N GLY A 295 -19.60 -14.92 -28.57
CA GLY A 295 -19.60 -15.24 -29.99
C GLY A 295 -18.20 -15.36 -30.59
N TYR A 296 -18.08 -15.22 -31.91
CA TYR A 296 -16.81 -15.36 -32.63
C TYR A 296 -16.68 -14.31 -33.73
N ILE A 297 -15.46 -13.84 -33.99
CA ILE A 297 -15.12 -13.06 -35.18
C ILE A 297 -14.20 -13.90 -36.07
N VAL A 298 -14.49 -13.93 -37.36
CA VAL A 298 -13.73 -14.67 -38.38
C VAL A 298 -13.34 -13.72 -39.49
N ALA A 299 -12.11 -13.80 -39.98
CA ALA A 299 -11.66 -13.02 -41.14
C ALA A 299 -10.83 -13.87 -42.09
N GLY A 300 -10.89 -13.51 -43.37
CA GLY A 300 -10.19 -14.15 -44.47
C GLY A 300 -10.50 -13.44 -45.78
N SER A 301 -10.58 -14.20 -46.88
CA SER A 301 -10.98 -13.65 -48.18
C SER A 301 -12.17 -14.37 -48.79
N SER A 302 -12.90 -13.69 -49.67
CA SER A 302 -14.01 -14.26 -50.44
C SER A 302 -13.95 -13.83 -51.90
N ASN A 303 -14.18 -14.76 -52.81
CA ASN A 303 -14.38 -14.52 -54.25
C ASN A 303 -15.87 -14.63 -54.64
N SER A 304 -16.73 -14.92 -53.67
CA SER A 304 -18.17 -15.09 -53.85
C SER A 304 -18.91 -13.76 -53.76
N ASN A 305 -20.11 -13.65 -54.34
CA ASN A 305 -21.00 -12.50 -54.07
C ASN A 305 -22.45 -12.96 -53.98
N ASP A 306 -22.61 -14.20 -53.51
CA ASP A 306 -23.83 -14.93 -53.33
C ASP A 306 -23.70 -15.86 -52.11
N GLY A 307 -24.75 -16.61 -51.80
CA GLY A 307 -24.81 -17.42 -50.58
C GLY A 307 -24.86 -16.54 -49.33
N ASP A 308 -23.89 -16.74 -48.43
CA ASP A 308 -23.73 -15.94 -47.21
C ASP A 308 -22.96 -14.63 -47.46
N VAL A 309 -22.24 -14.53 -48.58
CA VAL A 309 -21.41 -13.39 -48.93
C VAL A 309 -22.24 -12.34 -49.65
N SER A 310 -22.07 -11.07 -49.27
CA SER A 310 -22.63 -9.96 -50.05
C SER A 310 -21.82 -8.68 -49.89
N GLY A 311 -21.69 -7.95 -50.99
CA GLY A 311 -20.97 -6.68 -51.02
C GLY A 311 -19.55 -6.78 -51.54
N ASN A 312 -19.15 -7.91 -52.12
CA ASN A 312 -17.83 -8.07 -52.74
C ASN A 312 -17.67 -7.16 -53.97
N HIS A 313 -16.50 -6.55 -54.09
CA HIS A 313 -16.08 -5.72 -55.21
C HIS A 313 -15.54 -6.63 -56.32
N ILE A 314 -16.46 -7.14 -57.16
CA ILE A 314 -16.08 -8.02 -58.27
C ILE A 314 -15.36 -7.21 -59.36
N GLY A 315 -14.08 -7.49 -59.55
CA GLY A 315 -13.30 -6.94 -60.65
C GLY A 315 -13.81 -7.43 -62.01
N VAL A 316 -13.62 -6.63 -63.05
CA VAL A 316 -13.90 -7.04 -64.44
C VAL A 316 -12.61 -6.99 -65.27
N ASP A 317 -12.37 -8.03 -66.05
CA ASP A 317 -11.25 -8.08 -66.98
C ASP A 317 -11.47 -7.14 -68.18
N PHE A 318 -10.47 -7.03 -69.06
CA PHE A 318 -10.52 -6.17 -70.25
C PHE A 318 -11.70 -6.46 -71.19
N PHE A 319 -12.27 -7.66 -71.14
CA PHE A 319 -13.41 -8.08 -71.96
C PHE A 319 -14.75 -7.94 -71.22
N GLY A 320 -14.74 -7.45 -69.98
CA GLY A 320 -15.93 -7.28 -69.15
C GLY A 320 -16.42 -8.57 -68.51
N PHE A 321 -15.60 -9.62 -68.44
CA PHE A 321 -15.88 -10.82 -67.66
C PHE A 321 -15.39 -10.64 -66.22
N PRO A 322 -16.01 -11.29 -65.23
CA PRO A 322 -15.49 -11.29 -63.86
C PRO A 322 -14.02 -11.69 -63.84
N ALA A 323 -13.16 -10.78 -63.39
CA ALA A 323 -11.78 -11.09 -63.09
C ALA A 323 -11.73 -11.89 -61.78
N TRP A 324 -10.68 -12.67 -61.60
CA TRP A 324 -10.40 -13.29 -60.31
C TRP A 324 -10.03 -12.16 -59.32
N SER A 325 -10.98 -11.77 -58.46
CA SER A 325 -10.80 -10.78 -57.39
C SER A 325 -11.29 -11.38 -56.07
N SER A 326 -10.80 -10.84 -54.96
CA SER A 326 -11.20 -11.29 -53.63
C SER A 326 -11.25 -10.09 -52.70
N ASP A 327 -12.23 -10.01 -51.81
CA ASP A 327 -12.24 -8.99 -50.76
C ASP A 327 -11.92 -9.62 -49.40
N PHE A 328 -11.53 -8.80 -48.44
CA PHE A 328 -11.59 -9.20 -47.04
C PHE A 328 -13.03 -9.58 -46.74
N TRP A 329 -13.26 -10.79 -46.21
CA TRP A 329 -14.56 -11.18 -45.72
C TRP A 329 -14.49 -11.39 -44.21
N ILE A 330 -15.18 -10.52 -43.48
CA ILE A 330 -15.22 -10.51 -42.02
C ILE A 330 -16.62 -10.90 -41.56
N VAL A 331 -16.71 -11.94 -40.73
CA VAL A 331 -17.97 -12.53 -40.29
C VAL A 331 -18.02 -12.58 -38.77
N LYS A 332 -19.00 -11.87 -38.18
CA LYS A 332 -19.32 -12.01 -36.76
C LYS A 332 -20.38 -13.08 -36.57
N LEU A 333 -20.05 -14.05 -35.74
CA LEU A 333 -20.91 -15.16 -35.35
C LEU A 333 -21.40 -15.02 -33.90
N SER A 334 -22.56 -15.59 -33.64
CA SER A 334 -23.06 -15.90 -32.30
C SER A 334 -22.35 -17.12 -31.70
N SER A 335 -22.58 -17.39 -30.41
CA SER A 335 -22.06 -18.59 -29.72
C SER A 335 -22.51 -19.92 -30.35
N GLN A 336 -23.59 -19.91 -31.15
CA GLN A 336 -24.13 -21.07 -31.87
C GLN A 336 -23.76 -21.08 -33.36
N GLY A 337 -22.82 -20.23 -33.78
CA GLY A 337 -22.34 -20.16 -35.16
C GLY A 337 -23.34 -19.55 -36.16
N GLN A 338 -24.33 -18.77 -35.70
CA GLN A 338 -25.20 -18.00 -36.59
C GLN A 338 -24.54 -16.66 -36.93
N ILE A 339 -24.60 -16.23 -38.20
CA ILE A 339 -24.12 -14.91 -38.64
C ILE A 339 -24.96 -13.82 -37.97
N LEU A 340 -24.28 -12.95 -37.22
CA LEU A 340 -24.86 -11.73 -36.64
C LEU A 340 -24.71 -10.56 -37.62
N TRP A 341 -23.54 -10.44 -38.24
CA TRP A 341 -23.28 -9.55 -39.35
C TRP A 341 -22.07 -10.06 -40.16
N GLN A 342 -21.98 -9.61 -41.42
CA GLN A 342 -20.84 -9.87 -42.30
C GLN A 342 -20.45 -8.59 -43.08
N LYS A 343 -19.18 -8.48 -43.47
CA LYS A 343 -18.62 -7.38 -44.26
C LYS A 343 -17.63 -7.90 -45.29
N SER A 344 -17.85 -7.49 -46.53
CA SER A 344 -16.85 -7.53 -47.60
C SER A 344 -16.17 -6.17 -47.68
N LEU A 345 -14.85 -6.11 -47.51
CA LEU A 345 -14.06 -4.87 -47.59
C LEU A 345 -12.92 -5.07 -48.59
N GLY A 346 -12.79 -4.17 -49.56
CA GLY A 346 -11.77 -4.32 -50.61
C GLY A 346 -12.02 -3.41 -51.80
N GLY A 347 -11.48 -3.79 -52.95
CA GLY A 347 -11.68 -3.11 -54.22
C GLY A 347 -11.69 -4.09 -55.38
N SER A 348 -11.42 -3.60 -56.60
CA SER A 348 -11.61 -4.42 -57.81
C SER A 348 -10.58 -5.56 -57.96
N ASN A 349 -9.60 -5.70 -57.07
CA ASN A 349 -8.52 -6.68 -57.15
C ASN A 349 -8.50 -7.64 -55.94
N TYR A 350 -7.33 -8.22 -55.62
CA TYR A 350 -7.15 -9.15 -54.51
C TYR A 350 -6.86 -8.41 -53.22
N ASP A 351 -7.74 -8.60 -52.25
CA ASP A 351 -7.62 -8.17 -50.87
C ASP A 351 -7.84 -9.40 -49.98
N VAL A 352 -6.83 -9.77 -49.19
CA VAL A 352 -6.81 -10.99 -48.38
C VAL A 352 -6.55 -10.67 -46.91
N ALA A 353 -7.55 -10.84 -46.04
CA ALA A 353 -7.35 -10.70 -44.60
C ALA A 353 -6.63 -11.93 -44.05
N THR A 354 -5.59 -11.72 -43.25
CA THR A 354 -4.79 -12.80 -42.64
C THR A 354 -5.01 -12.89 -41.14
N SER A 355 -5.37 -11.78 -40.49
CA SER A 355 -5.46 -11.70 -39.03
C SER A 355 -6.60 -10.78 -38.57
N VAL A 356 -7.34 -11.21 -37.54
CA VAL A 356 -8.36 -10.39 -36.86
C VAL A 356 -8.27 -10.52 -35.34
N GLN A 357 -8.51 -9.42 -34.64
CA GLN A 357 -8.62 -9.41 -33.18
C GLN A 357 -9.71 -8.44 -32.70
N GLN A 358 -10.51 -8.84 -31.72
CA GLN A 358 -11.37 -7.93 -30.98
C GLN A 358 -10.53 -6.98 -30.12
N THR A 359 -10.83 -5.68 -30.22
CA THR A 359 -10.16 -4.61 -29.48
C THR A 359 -10.88 -4.29 -28.17
N SER A 360 -10.18 -3.64 -27.24
CA SER A 360 -10.64 -3.30 -25.88
C SER A 360 -11.89 -2.41 -25.85
N ASP A 361 -12.15 -1.65 -26.93
CA ASP A 361 -13.35 -0.84 -27.13
C ASP A 361 -14.56 -1.66 -27.66
N GLY A 362 -14.40 -2.98 -27.81
CA GLY A 362 -15.40 -3.90 -28.35
C GLY A 362 -15.42 -4.01 -29.88
N GLY A 363 -14.67 -3.17 -30.59
CA GLY A 363 -14.51 -3.22 -32.04
C GLY A 363 -13.51 -4.30 -32.48
N TYR A 364 -13.00 -4.20 -33.72
CA TYR A 364 -12.10 -5.21 -34.30
C TYR A 364 -10.97 -4.57 -35.10
N ILE A 365 -9.75 -5.08 -34.96
CA ILE A 365 -8.63 -4.75 -35.84
C ILE A 365 -8.38 -5.92 -36.80
N VAL A 366 -8.28 -5.62 -38.09
CA VAL A 366 -8.04 -6.59 -39.17
C VAL A 366 -6.81 -6.15 -39.93
N ALA A 367 -5.95 -7.10 -40.30
CA ALA A 367 -4.82 -6.85 -41.19
C ALA A 367 -4.73 -7.93 -42.27
N GLY A 368 -4.13 -7.55 -43.38
CA GLY A 368 -3.89 -8.44 -44.51
C GLY A 368 -3.24 -7.70 -45.67
N ASP A 369 -3.34 -8.28 -46.85
CA ASP A 369 -2.67 -7.81 -48.05
C ASP A 369 -3.69 -7.26 -49.03
N SER A 370 -3.33 -6.19 -49.75
CA SER A 370 -4.21 -5.53 -50.70
C SER A 370 -3.52 -5.16 -52.00
N TYR A 371 -4.19 -5.49 -53.10
CA TYR A 371 -3.82 -5.16 -54.48
C TYR A 371 -4.71 -4.08 -55.08
N SER A 372 -5.69 -3.62 -54.30
CA SER A 372 -6.71 -2.68 -54.75
C SER A 372 -6.32 -1.24 -54.41
N ASN A 373 -6.65 -0.32 -55.32
CA ASN A 373 -6.46 1.12 -55.14
C ASN A 373 -7.80 1.89 -55.25
N ASP A 374 -8.90 1.15 -55.17
CA ASP A 374 -10.28 1.58 -55.32
C ASP A 374 -11.20 0.87 -54.30
N GLY A 375 -12.51 1.06 -54.44
CA GLY A 375 -13.50 0.51 -53.50
C GLY A 375 -13.41 1.16 -52.12
N ASP A 376 -13.19 0.33 -51.11
CA ASP A 376 -12.98 0.76 -49.73
C ASP A 376 -11.55 1.22 -49.46
N ILE A 377 -10.58 0.97 -50.35
CA ILE A 377 -9.15 1.21 -50.09
C ILE A 377 -8.70 2.52 -50.71
N PHE A 378 -7.97 3.33 -49.93
CA PHE A 378 -7.39 4.59 -50.40
C PHE A 378 -5.97 4.79 -49.85
N GLY A 379 -5.08 5.39 -50.64
CA GLY A 379 -3.70 5.68 -50.21
C GLY A 379 -2.69 4.56 -50.50
N HIS A 380 -3.04 3.62 -51.38
CA HIS A 380 -2.13 2.62 -51.96
C HIS A 380 -1.06 3.30 -52.84
N HIS A 381 0.18 2.79 -52.83
CA HIS A 381 1.30 3.40 -53.57
C HIS A 381 1.44 2.81 -54.98
N GLU A 382 0.91 3.50 -56.00
CA GLU A 382 1.29 3.24 -57.39
C GLU A 382 2.72 3.77 -57.66
N PRO A 383 3.66 2.96 -58.18
CA PRO A 383 4.94 3.47 -58.65
C PRO A 383 4.72 4.45 -59.81
N THR A 384 5.16 5.70 -59.65
CA THR A 384 5.25 6.62 -60.79
C THR A 384 6.40 6.20 -61.71
N GLY A 385 6.13 5.31 -62.67
CA GLY A 385 6.99 5.06 -63.84
C GLY A 385 7.34 3.60 -64.15
N TYR A 386 6.72 3.06 -65.21
CA TYR A 386 7.12 1.94 -66.10
C TYR A 386 7.25 0.50 -65.55
N PRO A 387 6.54 -0.49 -66.14
CA PRO A 387 5.08 -0.47 -66.39
C PRO A 387 4.32 -0.57 -65.05
N PRO A 388 3.02 -0.21 -65.00
CA PRO A 388 2.19 -0.48 -63.83
C PRO A 388 2.05 -2.00 -63.68
N GLY A 389 2.95 -2.58 -62.89
CA GLY A 389 2.85 -3.93 -62.37
C GLY A 389 2.22 -3.79 -60.99
N PRO A 390 1.09 -4.43 -60.70
CA PRO A 390 0.44 -4.20 -59.42
C PRO A 390 1.12 -5.06 -58.35
N PHE A 391 1.28 -4.50 -57.16
CA PHE A 391 2.01 -5.09 -56.03
C PHE A 391 1.12 -5.07 -54.78
N PHE A 392 1.30 -6.06 -53.89
CA PHE A 392 0.57 -6.11 -52.62
C PHE A 392 1.12 -5.05 -51.65
N ASP A 393 0.22 -4.30 -51.02
CA ASP A 393 0.51 -3.47 -49.84
C ASP A 393 -0.14 -4.10 -48.60
N GLN A 394 0.41 -3.82 -47.43
CA GLN A 394 -0.22 -4.18 -46.16
C GLN A 394 -1.40 -3.26 -45.90
N TRP A 395 -2.58 -3.82 -45.64
CA TRP A 395 -3.78 -3.06 -45.31
C TRP A 395 -4.28 -3.40 -43.91
N ILE A 396 -4.48 -2.35 -43.11
CA ILE A 396 -4.97 -2.44 -41.73
C ILE A 396 -6.31 -1.70 -41.64
N VAL A 397 -7.33 -2.36 -41.10
CA VAL A 397 -8.69 -1.83 -40.95
C VAL A 397 -9.15 -1.95 -39.51
N LYS A 398 -9.54 -0.83 -38.90
CA LYS A 398 -10.22 -0.79 -37.61
C LYS A 398 -11.72 -0.66 -37.81
N LEU A 399 -12.45 -1.61 -37.25
CA LEU A 399 -13.90 -1.68 -37.26
C LEU A 399 -14.47 -1.34 -35.88
N ASP A 400 -15.67 -0.76 -35.87
CA ASP A 400 -16.51 -0.66 -34.68
C ASP A 400 -17.19 -2.02 -34.35
N PRO A 401 -17.91 -2.14 -33.22
CA PRO A 401 -18.57 -3.40 -32.86
C PRO A 401 -19.65 -3.87 -33.86
N GLN A 402 -20.13 -2.97 -34.74
CA GLN A 402 -21.11 -3.24 -35.78
C GLN A 402 -20.47 -3.52 -37.16
N GLY A 403 -19.14 -3.60 -37.23
CA GLY A 403 -18.37 -3.87 -38.44
C GLY A 403 -18.27 -2.67 -39.38
N GLN A 404 -18.47 -1.43 -38.91
CA GLN A 404 -18.23 -0.23 -39.72
C GLN A 404 -16.78 0.22 -39.60
N ILE A 405 -16.18 0.65 -40.71
CA ILE A 405 -14.81 1.19 -40.72
C ILE A 405 -14.74 2.48 -39.90
N GLN A 406 -13.89 2.49 -38.87
CA GLN A 406 -13.54 3.68 -38.09
C GLN A 406 -12.35 4.42 -38.72
N TRP A 407 -11.32 3.65 -39.09
CA TRP A 407 -10.17 4.11 -39.86
C TRP A 407 -9.54 2.92 -40.57
N GLN A 408 -8.73 3.23 -41.57
CA GLN A 408 -7.92 2.26 -42.30
C GLN A 408 -6.54 2.87 -42.60
N LYS A 409 -5.57 2.02 -42.89
CA LYS A 409 -4.21 2.43 -43.21
C LYS A 409 -3.54 1.40 -44.11
N SER A 410 -3.05 1.86 -45.26
CA SER A 410 -2.16 1.08 -46.12
C SER A 410 -0.70 1.41 -45.81
N LEU A 411 0.15 0.38 -45.81
CA LEU A 411 1.57 0.43 -45.50
C LEU A 411 2.32 -0.40 -46.54
N GLY A 412 3.41 0.11 -47.10
CA GLY A 412 4.05 -0.56 -48.23
C GLY A 412 5.22 0.24 -48.78
N GLY A 413 6.13 -0.44 -49.46
CA GLY A 413 7.09 0.12 -50.39
C GLY A 413 6.55 0.08 -51.82
N PRO A 414 7.41 0.28 -52.83
CA PRO A 414 7.00 0.24 -54.25
C PRO A 414 6.86 -1.19 -54.82
N LYS A 415 6.85 -2.21 -53.97
CA LYS A 415 6.88 -3.65 -54.30
C LYS A 415 6.04 -4.40 -53.27
N ASP A 416 5.92 -5.72 -53.41
CA ASP A 416 5.09 -6.54 -52.54
C ASP A 416 5.48 -6.41 -51.05
N ASP A 417 4.46 -6.24 -50.21
CA ASP A 417 4.51 -6.19 -48.76
C ASP A 417 3.34 -7.01 -48.21
N ASN A 418 3.63 -7.83 -47.19
CA ASN A 418 2.63 -8.73 -46.60
C ASN A 418 2.41 -8.40 -45.13
N ALA A 419 1.18 -8.55 -44.63
CA ALA A 419 0.82 -8.52 -43.22
C ALA A 419 0.22 -9.88 -42.85
N TYR A 420 0.82 -10.58 -41.88
CA TYR A 420 0.37 -11.90 -41.44
C TYR A 420 -0.24 -11.91 -40.04
N SER A 421 0.13 -10.95 -39.19
CA SER A 421 -0.32 -10.92 -37.80
C SER A 421 -0.48 -9.50 -37.27
N ILE A 422 -1.60 -9.23 -36.60
CA ILE A 422 -1.91 -7.94 -35.94
C ILE A 422 -2.43 -8.19 -34.53
N GLN A 423 -2.02 -7.34 -33.59
CA GLN A 423 -2.50 -7.39 -32.21
C GLN A 423 -2.64 -5.97 -31.63
N GLN A 424 -3.71 -5.73 -30.87
CA GLN A 424 -3.78 -4.58 -29.96
C GLN A 424 -2.83 -4.80 -28.77
N THR A 425 -2.02 -3.79 -28.49
CA THR A 425 -1.04 -3.79 -27.41
C THR A 425 -1.61 -3.17 -26.12
N SER A 426 -1.00 -3.47 -24.97
CA SER A 426 -1.40 -2.99 -23.65
C SER A 426 -1.45 -1.46 -23.51
N ASP A 427 -0.71 -0.74 -24.33
CA ASP A 427 -0.78 0.73 -24.43
C ASP A 427 -1.98 1.24 -25.27
N ASN A 428 -2.92 0.36 -25.63
CA ASN A 428 -4.03 0.54 -26.57
C ASN A 428 -3.64 0.85 -28.03
N GLY A 429 -2.34 0.77 -28.37
CA GLY A 429 -1.88 0.83 -29.75
C GLY A 429 -1.97 -0.53 -30.44
N TYR A 430 -1.27 -0.67 -31.57
CA TYR A 430 -1.27 -1.91 -32.35
C TYR A 430 0.14 -2.30 -32.75
N ILE A 431 0.41 -3.60 -32.82
CA ILE A 431 1.65 -4.16 -33.36
C ILE A 431 1.29 -5.11 -34.50
N MET A 432 1.98 -4.95 -35.63
CA MET A 432 1.80 -5.76 -36.83
C MET A 432 3.13 -6.40 -37.22
N ALA A 433 3.08 -7.64 -37.73
CA ALA A 433 4.21 -8.30 -38.38
C ALA A 433 3.83 -8.87 -39.75
N GLY A 434 4.83 -8.88 -40.63
CA GLY A 434 4.76 -9.50 -41.95
C GLY A 434 6.06 -9.38 -42.73
N GLY A 435 6.00 -9.21 -44.05
CA GLY A 435 7.16 -9.08 -44.94
C GLY A 435 7.22 -7.71 -45.63
N ILE A 436 8.43 -7.20 -45.90
CA ILE A 436 8.68 -6.06 -46.80
C ILE A 436 9.74 -6.40 -47.82
N TYR A 437 9.41 -6.22 -49.09
CA TYR A 437 10.40 -6.41 -50.15
C TYR A 437 11.33 -5.20 -50.26
N ILE A 438 12.62 -5.37 -49.94
CA ILE A 438 13.60 -4.27 -49.97
C ILE A 438 14.25 -4.10 -51.36
N GLY A 439 14.40 -5.19 -52.12
CA GLY A 439 15.04 -5.15 -53.44
C GLY A 439 16.54 -4.87 -53.38
N TYR A 440 17.05 -3.97 -54.24
CA TYR A 440 18.50 -3.73 -54.33
C TYR A 440 18.97 -2.67 -53.32
N ASP A 441 19.75 -3.09 -52.34
CA ASP A 441 20.43 -2.18 -51.41
C ASP A 441 21.65 -1.55 -52.11
N SER A 442 21.50 -0.31 -52.55
CA SER A 442 22.54 0.43 -53.26
C SER A 442 23.80 0.72 -52.42
N LEU A 443 23.68 0.74 -51.09
CA LEU A 443 24.79 0.97 -50.17
C LEU A 443 25.57 -0.33 -49.92
N ALA A 444 24.87 -1.45 -49.74
CA ALA A 444 25.49 -2.78 -49.58
C ALA A 444 25.87 -3.45 -50.91
N LYS A 445 25.39 -2.93 -52.05
CA LYS A 445 25.53 -3.50 -53.40
C LYS A 445 25.02 -4.94 -53.52
N GLN A 446 23.97 -5.29 -52.79
CA GLN A 446 23.40 -6.64 -52.76
C GLN A 446 21.89 -6.60 -53.04
N SER A 447 21.40 -7.61 -53.75
CA SER A 447 19.96 -7.87 -53.85
C SER A 447 19.49 -8.48 -52.53
N ARG A 448 18.45 -7.93 -51.95
CA ARG A 448 17.75 -8.45 -50.77
C ARG A 448 16.33 -8.85 -51.14
N GLY A 449 15.86 -9.91 -50.50
CA GLY A 449 14.50 -10.41 -50.63
C GLY A 449 13.52 -9.64 -49.76
N PHE A 450 12.52 -10.35 -49.25
CA PHE A 450 11.69 -9.90 -48.14
C PHE A 450 12.50 -9.84 -46.84
N ASP A 451 12.27 -8.81 -46.02
CA ASP A 451 12.71 -8.77 -44.62
C ASP A 451 11.47 -8.82 -43.70
N PHE A 452 11.63 -9.26 -42.44
CA PHE A 452 10.59 -9.11 -41.42
C PHE A 452 10.22 -7.64 -41.30
N ARG A 453 8.96 -7.31 -41.55
CA ARG A 453 8.39 -5.99 -41.29
C ARG A 453 7.65 -6.00 -39.97
N VAL A 454 8.04 -5.11 -39.06
CA VAL A 454 7.37 -4.92 -37.78
C VAL A 454 6.96 -3.47 -37.63
N VAL A 455 5.67 -3.22 -37.40
CA VAL A 455 5.12 -1.86 -37.30
C VAL A 455 4.35 -1.68 -36.00
N LYS A 456 4.79 -0.73 -35.17
CA LYS A 456 4.05 -0.28 -33.99
C LYS A 456 3.27 0.98 -34.30
N LEU A 457 1.95 0.88 -34.22
CA LEU A 457 1.02 2.00 -34.29
C LEU A 457 0.71 2.55 -32.89
N ALA A 458 0.44 3.85 -32.83
CA ALA A 458 -0.14 4.50 -31.68
C ALA A 458 -1.61 4.05 -31.45
N PRO A 459 -2.22 4.36 -30.29
CA PRO A 459 -3.64 4.12 -30.06
C PRO A 459 -4.54 4.97 -30.97
N ASP A 460 -5.79 4.53 -31.17
CA ASP A 460 -6.84 5.23 -31.98
C ASP A 460 -7.12 6.66 -31.53
N LYS A 461 -6.93 6.89 -30.24
CA LYS A 461 -7.15 8.17 -29.59
C LYS A 461 -5.85 8.57 -28.91
N PRO A 462 -5.58 9.88 -28.75
CA PRO A 462 -4.47 10.30 -27.90
C PRO A 462 -4.60 9.57 -26.56
N ALA A 463 -3.46 9.06 -26.07
CA ALA A 463 -3.42 8.29 -24.82
C ALA A 463 -4.26 9.00 -23.75
N LEU A 464 -5.03 8.22 -22.97
CA LEU A 464 -5.68 8.76 -21.78
C LEU A 464 -4.61 9.51 -21.00
N THR A 465 -4.78 10.82 -20.89
CA THR A 465 -3.84 11.64 -20.14
C THR A 465 -4.40 11.73 -18.75
N THR A 466 -3.67 11.15 -17.80
CA THR A 466 -4.00 11.24 -16.39
C THR A 466 -2.98 12.18 -15.75
N GLU A 467 -3.45 13.33 -15.33
CA GLU A 467 -2.65 14.34 -14.64
C GLU A 467 -2.99 14.28 -13.16
N HIS A 468 -1.98 14.12 -12.32
CA HIS A 468 -2.09 14.09 -10.86
C HIS A 468 -1.65 15.44 -10.30
N TYR A 469 -2.56 16.12 -9.62
CA TYR A 469 -2.33 17.44 -9.04
C TYR A 469 -2.46 17.41 -7.52
N HIS A 470 -1.68 18.28 -6.88
CA HIS A 470 -1.84 18.59 -5.46
C HIS A 470 -2.94 19.64 -5.24
N GLN A 471 -3.84 19.36 -4.30
CA GLN A 471 -4.86 20.29 -3.81
C GLN A 471 -4.38 20.96 -2.52
N LEU A 472 -4.22 22.28 -2.56
CA LEU A 472 -3.95 23.06 -1.35
C LEU A 472 -5.26 23.45 -0.67
N PRO A 473 -5.40 23.28 0.67
CA PRO A 473 -6.61 23.67 1.41
C PRO A 473 -7.00 25.14 1.20
N GLN A 474 -6.00 26.02 1.10
CA GLN A 474 -6.18 27.47 0.91
C GLN A 474 -6.45 27.94 -0.53
N PHE A 475 -6.42 27.05 -1.54
CA PHE A 475 -6.60 27.41 -2.94
C PHE A 475 -7.64 26.50 -3.63
N PRO A 476 -8.95 26.85 -3.55
CA PRO A 476 -10.02 26.00 -4.07
C PRO A 476 -10.09 25.97 -5.61
N SER A 477 -9.45 26.92 -6.31
CA SER A 477 -9.51 27.00 -7.78
C SER A 477 -8.55 26.02 -8.48
N PHE A 478 -9.00 25.38 -9.56
CA PHE A 478 -8.21 24.38 -10.30
C PHE A 478 -6.90 24.97 -10.86
N SER A 479 -6.94 26.22 -11.35
CA SER A 479 -5.80 26.90 -12.00
C SER A 479 -4.62 27.20 -11.06
N GLN A 480 -4.82 27.07 -9.74
CA GLN A 480 -3.80 27.32 -8.72
C GLN A 480 -3.14 26.02 -8.22
N ARG A 481 -3.52 24.86 -8.78
CA ARG A 481 -3.01 23.54 -8.37
C ARG A 481 -1.63 23.28 -8.98
N LYS A 482 -0.78 22.62 -8.20
CA LYS A 482 0.55 22.18 -8.67
C LYS A 482 0.41 20.80 -9.33
N LEU A 483 0.84 20.66 -10.58
CA LEU A 483 1.00 19.35 -11.21
C LEU A 483 2.13 18.58 -10.49
N LEU A 484 1.82 17.38 -10.00
CA LEU A 484 2.79 16.49 -9.35
C LEU A 484 3.39 15.52 -10.35
N SER A 485 2.55 14.87 -11.16
CA SER A 485 2.98 13.97 -12.23
C SER A 485 1.94 13.92 -13.36
N ALA A 486 2.40 13.65 -14.58
CA ALA A 486 1.58 13.36 -15.75
C ALA A 486 1.71 11.90 -16.23
N SER A 487 2.42 11.06 -15.48
CA SER A 487 2.65 9.65 -15.79
C SER A 487 2.67 8.80 -14.50
N PRO A 488 2.17 7.56 -14.53
CA PRO A 488 2.26 6.64 -13.39
C PRO A 488 3.71 6.14 -13.16
N PRO A 489 4.04 5.62 -11.96
CA PRO A 489 3.16 5.52 -10.80
C PRO A 489 2.89 6.90 -10.16
N TYR A 490 1.62 7.15 -9.82
CA TYR A 490 1.25 8.32 -9.03
C TYR A 490 1.53 8.03 -7.56
N LYS A 491 1.98 9.02 -6.79
CA LYS A 491 2.43 8.80 -5.41
C LYS A 491 1.64 9.62 -4.43
N ILE A 492 1.18 8.98 -3.37
CA ILE A 492 0.43 9.61 -2.29
C ILE A 492 0.92 9.13 -0.93
N ALA A 493 0.61 9.88 0.12
CA ALA A 493 0.76 9.42 1.50
C ALA A 493 -0.57 8.93 2.07
N ALA A 494 -0.54 7.87 2.89
CA ALA A 494 -1.69 7.33 3.60
C ALA A 494 -2.08 8.18 4.82
N ASP A 495 -2.44 9.44 4.56
CA ASP A 495 -2.64 10.48 5.57
C ASP A 495 -4.13 10.86 5.78
N GLY A 496 -5.05 10.21 5.05
CA GLY A 496 -6.48 10.54 5.09
C GLY A 496 -6.84 11.92 4.55
N SER A 497 -5.92 12.58 3.83
CA SER A 497 -6.17 13.89 3.22
C SER A 497 -6.93 13.78 1.90
N GLN A 498 -7.43 14.91 1.40
CA GLN A 498 -7.92 15.03 0.03
C GLN A 498 -6.93 15.80 -0.86
N ALA A 499 -5.63 15.59 -0.64
CA ALA A 499 -4.57 16.34 -1.31
C ALA A 499 -4.41 15.96 -2.79
N SER A 500 -5.05 14.89 -3.26
CA SER A 500 -4.97 14.45 -4.65
C SER A 500 -6.17 14.85 -5.50
N ILE A 501 -5.88 15.37 -6.68
CA ILE A 501 -6.84 15.53 -7.76
C ILE A 501 -6.28 14.77 -8.97
N PHE A 502 -7.11 13.96 -9.59
CA PHE A 502 -6.81 13.36 -10.89
C PHE A 502 -7.67 14.00 -11.95
N LYS A 503 -7.04 14.39 -13.05
CA LYS A 503 -7.71 14.87 -14.25
C LYS A 503 -7.40 13.92 -15.38
N PHE A 504 -8.46 13.33 -15.91
CA PHE A 504 -8.43 12.43 -17.05
C PHE A 504 -8.88 13.20 -18.29
N THR A 505 -8.10 13.11 -19.37
CA THR A 505 -8.41 13.71 -20.69
C THR A 505 -8.09 12.75 -21.83
N GLY A 506 -8.57 13.06 -23.05
CA GLY A 506 -8.20 12.31 -24.26
C GLY A 506 -9.24 11.30 -24.75
N ARG A 507 -10.44 11.26 -24.15
CA ARG A 507 -11.59 10.47 -24.63
C ARG A 507 -12.92 11.09 -24.23
N ASN A 508 -14.03 10.48 -24.69
CA ASN A 508 -15.37 10.83 -24.24
C ASN A 508 -15.60 10.24 -22.84
N PHE A 509 -15.85 11.09 -21.84
CA PHE A 509 -16.09 10.67 -20.46
C PHE A 509 -17.57 10.52 -20.10
N THR A 510 -18.49 10.75 -21.03
CA THR A 510 -19.93 10.55 -20.79
C THR A 510 -20.20 9.08 -20.46
N GLY A 511 -20.79 8.80 -19.29
CA GLY A 511 -21.08 7.42 -18.87
C GLY A 511 -19.87 6.65 -18.32
N LEU A 512 -18.74 7.32 -18.05
CA LEU A 512 -17.55 6.70 -17.45
C LEU A 512 -17.45 6.99 -15.95
N GLY A 513 -16.90 6.03 -15.21
CA GLY A 513 -16.58 6.12 -13.79
C GLY A 513 -15.12 5.81 -13.53
N VAL A 514 -14.63 6.18 -12.34
CA VAL A 514 -13.29 5.84 -11.87
C VAL A 514 -13.39 5.12 -10.52
N ARG A 515 -12.52 4.13 -10.28
CA ARG A 515 -12.45 3.38 -9.02
C ARG A 515 -11.01 3.00 -8.69
N ILE A 516 -10.81 2.54 -7.46
CA ILE A 516 -9.61 1.79 -7.06
C ILE A 516 -9.96 0.31 -7.09
N MET A 517 -9.06 -0.53 -7.61
CA MET A 517 -9.17 -1.99 -7.54
C MET A 517 -8.07 -2.60 -6.69
N GLU A 518 -8.46 -3.63 -5.92
CA GLU A 518 -7.56 -4.52 -5.19
C GLU A 518 -8.19 -5.93 -5.08
N ASN A 519 -7.37 -6.98 -5.00
CA ASN A 519 -7.79 -8.36 -5.16
C ASN A 519 -8.51 -9.00 -3.94
N TYR A 520 -8.54 -8.42 -2.73
CA TYR A 520 -8.94 -9.20 -1.53
C TYR A 520 -9.72 -8.53 -0.38
N LEU A 521 -9.98 -7.21 -0.33
CA LEU A 521 -10.63 -6.60 0.86
C LEU A 521 -11.73 -5.55 0.51
N GLN A 522 -12.86 -5.60 1.22
CA GLN A 522 -14.02 -4.70 1.04
C GLN A 522 -13.98 -3.42 1.92
N ASN A 523 -12.84 -3.05 2.51
CA ASN A 523 -12.78 -1.95 3.50
C ASN A 523 -12.28 -0.63 2.90
N LYS A 524 -13.18 0.35 2.77
CA LYS A 524 -12.89 1.71 2.24
C LYS A 524 -11.77 2.46 2.96
N ASP A 525 -11.54 2.17 4.24
CA ASP A 525 -10.50 2.84 5.03
C ASP A 525 -9.07 2.51 4.53
N LEU A 526 -8.89 1.41 3.78
CA LEU A 526 -7.60 0.93 3.28
C LEU A 526 -7.20 1.49 1.92
N TYR A 527 -8.16 1.93 1.11
CA TYR A 527 -7.89 2.30 -0.30
C TYR A 527 -8.50 3.64 -0.71
N GLY A 528 -9.10 4.40 0.22
CA GLY A 528 -9.63 5.72 -0.09
C GLY A 528 -10.85 5.71 -1.02
N GLU A 529 -11.23 6.89 -1.52
CA GLU A 529 -12.37 7.01 -2.45
C GLU A 529 -12.24 8.19 -3.42
N PHE A 530 -12.80 8.03 -4.61
CA PHE A 530 -12.94 9.11 -5.59
C PHE A 530 -14.27 9.83 -5.44
N THR A 531 -14.23 11.17 -5.50
CA THR A 531 -15.41 12.02 -5.64
C THR A 531 -15.29 12.82 -6.93
N VAL A 532 -16.30 12.73 -7.79
CA VAL A 532 -16.34 13.50 -9.05
C VAL A 532 -16.50 14.99 -8.72
N ILE A 533 -15.57 15.82 -9.23
CA ILE A 533 -15.61 17.27 -9.10
C ILE A 533 -16.30 17.87 -10.32
N SER A 534 -15.90 17.43 -11.51
CA SER A 534 -16.48 17.86 -12.77
C SER A 534 -16.30 16.80 -13.83
N GLN A 535 -17.32 16.63 -14.67
CA GLN A 535 -17.30 15.72 -15.81
C GLN A 535 -17.84 16.48 -17.02
N THR A 536 -17.03 16.58 -18.05
CA THR A 536 -17.42 17.07 -19.37
C THR A 536 -17.30 15.92 -20.37
N THR A 537 -17.69 16.15 -21.61
CA THR A 537 -17.45 15.17 -22.68
C THR A 537 -15.95 14.86 -22.79
N ASP A 538 -15.06 15.84 -22.67
CA ASP A 538 -13.62 15.66 -22.94
C ASP A 538 -12.75 15.47 -21.70
N SER A 539 -13.32 15.57 -20.50
CA SER A 539 -12.55 15.45 -19.25
C SER A 539 -13.36 14.90 -18.08
N LEU A 540 -12.68 14.13 -17.23
CA LEU A 540 -13.18 13.75 -15.91
C LEU A 540 -12.18 14.22 -14.86
N VAL A 541 -12.64 15.07 -13.93
CA VAL A 541 -11.83 15.55 -12.82
C VAL A 541 -12.41 15.01 -11.53
N VAL A 542 -11.57 14.30 -10.79
CA VAL A 542 -11.95 13.66 -9.53
C VAL A 542 -11.02 14.10 -8.40
N ARG A 543 -11.60 14.20 -7.22
CA ARG A 543 -10.86 14.29 -5.96
C ARG A 543 -10.65 12.90 -5.43
N TYR A 544 -9.47 12.63 -4.90
CA TYR A 544 -9.18 11.37 -4.26
C TYR A 544 -8.90 11.61 -2.77
N THR A 545 -9.71 10.99 -1.92
CA THR A 545 -9.47 10.90 -0.48
C THR A 545 -8.46 9.78 -0.27
N HIS A 546 -7.29 10.11 0.27
CA HIS A 546 -6.23 9.15 0.54
C HIS A 546 -6.68 8.14 1.61
N PRO A 547 -6.12 6.91 1.61
CA PRO A 547 -6.29 6.01 2.74
C PRO A 547 -5.68 6.60 4.02
N GLU A 548 -6.15 6.16 5.18
CA GLU A 548 -5.66 6.65 6.48
C GLU A 548 -4.44 5.87 7.01
N TYR A 549 -4.10 4.74 6.38
CA TYR A 549 -2.96 3.86 6.70
C TYR A 549 -2.76 2.86 5.54
N ILE A 550 -1.59 2.23 5.43
CA ILE A 550 -1.27 1.32 4.30
C ILE A 550 -1.51 -0.17 4.60
N SER A 551 -1.42 -0.62 5.86
CA SER A 551 -1.58 -2.03 6.24
C SER A 551 -1.65 -2.19 7.76
N GLU A 552 -2.32 -3.25 8.23
CA GLU A 552 -2.23 -3.70 9.65
C GLU A 552 -0.94 -4.49 9.95
N TYR A 553 -0.20 -4.89 8.90
CA TYR A 553 1.08 -5.61 8.98
C TYR A 553 2.23 -4.72 8.45
N PRO A 554 3.29 -4.46 9.24
CA PRO A 554 4.21 -3.33 9.04
C PRO A 554 5.35 -3.54 8.04
N ASP A 555 5.40 -4.68 7.33
CA ASP A 555 6.59 -5.10 6.59
C ASP A 555 6.70 -4.51 5.16
N ALA A 556 5.66 -3.86 4.65
CA ALA A 556 5.70 -3.18 3.35
C ALA A 556 5.84 -1.66 3.53
N SER A 557 6.77 -1.05 2.81
CA SER A 557 7.07 0.38 2.86
C SER A 557 6.07 1.25 2.08
N PHE A 558 5.51 0.71 1.01
CA PHE A 558 4.38 1.26 0.27
C PHE A 558 3.50 0.13 -0.27
N SER A 559 2.26 0.45 -0.65
CA SER A 559 1.33 -0.47 -1.31
C SER A 559 0.98 0.05 -2.70
N THR A 560 0.92 -0.85 -3.69
CA THR A 560 0.55 -0.49 -5.06
C THR A 560 -0.92 -0.80 -5.30
N LEU A 561 -1.69 0.25 -5.54
CA LEU A 561 -3.10 0.18 -5.94
C LEU A 561 -3.24 0.43 -7.44
N THR A 562 -4.38 0.05 -8.01
CA THR A 562 -4.71 0.32 -9.42
C THR A 562 -5.90 1.27 -9.51
N ILE A 563 -5.71 2.42 -10.16
CA ILE A 563 -6.78 3.32 -10.56
C ILE A 563 -7.37 2.76 -11.86
N GLU A 564 -8.66 2.49 -11.89
CA GLU A 564 -9.36 2.02 -13.10
C GLU A 564 -10.39 3.04 -13.58
N LEU A 565 -10.37 3.30 -14.89
CA LEU A 565 -11.47 3.97 -15.59
C LEU A 565 -12.37 2.89 -16.20
N TYR A 566 -13.68 2.94 -15.94
CA TYR A 566 -14.62 1.89 -16.34
C TYR A 566 -15.93 2.47 -16.91
N ASP A 567 -16.69 1.66 -17.64
CA ASP A 567 -18.01 2.01 -18.14
C ASP A 567 -19.08 1.87 -17.05
N LEU A 568 -19.84 2.93 -16.75
CA LEU A 568 -20.90 2.89 -15.73
C LEU A 568 -22.05 1.95 -16.12
N ASN A 569 -22.29 1.74 -17.41
CA ASN A 569 -23.33 0.83 -17.91
C ASN A 569 -22.84 -0.62 -17.95
N SER A 570 -21.53 -0.84 -17.93
CA SER A 570 -20.89 -2.15 -17.87
C SER A 570 -19.69 -2.13 -16.91
N PRO A 571 -19.92 -2.19 -15.58
CA PRO A 571 -18.87 -1.96 -14.58
C PRO A 571 -17.71 -2.96 -14.57
N THR A 572 -17.80 -4.06 -15.30
CA THR A 572 -16.73 -5.03 -15.52
C THR A 572 -15.79 -4.64 -16.67
N THR A 573 -16.22 -3.72 -17.54
CA THR A 573 -15.43 -3.24 -18.68
C THR A 573 -14.47 -2.15 -18.22
N VAL A 574 -13.21 -2.53 -18.03
CA VAL A 574 -12.11 -1.61 -17.70
C VAL A 574 -11.58 -1.01 -19.01
N LEU A 575 -11.57 0.31 -19.08
CA LEU A 575 -11.18 1.08 -20.25
C LEU A 575 -9.76 1.63 -20.16
N ASP A 576 -9.25 1.76 -18.93
CA ASP A 576 -7.87 2.13 -18.66
C ASP A 576 -7.49 1.81 -17.21
N SER A 577 -6.21 1.62 -16.95
CA SER A 577 -5.69 1.41 -15.61
C SER A 577 -4.34 2.11 -15.40
N SER A 578 -4.08 2.55 -14.17
CA SER A 578 -2.82 3.22 -13.81
C SER A 578 -2.39 2.86 -12.39
N ALA A 579 -1.09 2.67 -12.18
CA ALA A 579 -0.52 2.37 -10.87
C ALA A 579 -0.53 3.60 -9.95
N LEU A 580 -0.86 3.37 -8.68
CA LEU A 580 -0.86 4.33 -7.58
C LEU A 580 -0.06 3.75 -6.41
N GLU A 581 1.06 4.36 -6.07
CA GLU A 581 1.87 4.02 -4.91
C GLU A 581 1.35 4.79 -3.68
N VAL A 582 0.98 4.04 -2.65
CA VAL A 582 0.54 4.56 -1.36
C VAL A 582 1.65 4.34 -0.34
N HIS A 583 2.31 5.43 0.03
CA HIS A 583 3.35 5.43 1.06
C HIS A 583 2.76 5.66 2.46
N GLN A 584 3.57 5.42 3.48
CA GLN A 584 3.27 5.79 4.87
C GLN A 584 2.87 7.26 5.02
N ALA A 585 2.16 7.58 6.11
CA ALA A 585 1.89 8.97 6.46
C ALA A 585 3.19 9.69 6.86
N PRO A 586 3.35 10.99 6.51
CA PRO A 586 4.52 11.76 6.92
C PRO A 586 4.58 11.92 8.44
N LEU A 587 5.79 11.93 9.00
CA LEU A 587 6.04 11.95 10.44
C LEU A 587 6.87 13.17 10.84
N VAL A 588 6.32 13.97 11.75
CA VAL A 588 7.03 15.07 12.41
C VAL A 588 7.39 14.67 13.84
N MET A 589 8.68 14.70 14.17
CA MET A 589 9.19 14.49 15.51
C MET A 589 9.61 15.81 16.13
N VAL A 590 9.09 16.10 17.33
CA VAL A 590 9.41 17.31 18.09
C VAL A 590 9.91 16.91 19.46
N HIS A 591 11.19 17.17 19.74
CA HIS A 591 11.79 16.89 21.06
C HIS A 591 11.51 18.02 22.06
N GLY A 592 11.93 17.88 23.32
CA GLY A 592 11.87 18.91 24.37
C GLY A 592 13.15 19.74 24.58
N LEU A 593 13.37 20.23 25.81
CA LEU A 593 14.55 21.02 26.24
C LEU A 593 15.87 20.41 25.74
N ASP A 594 16.81 21.29 25.41
CA ASP A 594 18.15 20.93 24.92
C ASP A 594 18.14 19.95 23.73
N SER A 595 17.11 20.07 22.87
CA SER A 595 17.06 19.44 21.55
C SER A 595 18.40 19.60 20.84
N ASN A 596 19.19 18.53 20.80
CA ASN A 596 20.42 18.46 20.04
C ASN A 596 20.22 17.46 18.89
N GLY A 597 21.16 17.40 17.98
CA GLY A 597 21.05 16.58 16.77
C GLY A 597 20.92 15.07 17.01
N ASP A 598 20.98 14.57 18.26
CA ASP A 598 20.86 13.16 18.61
C ASP A 598 19.48 12.78 19.20
N SER A 599 18.63 13.76 19.53
CA SER A 599 17.26 13.52 19.98
C SER A 599 16.45 12.80 18.88
N PHE A 600 15.93 11.60 19.17
CA PHE A 600 15.30 10.62 18.26
C PHE A 600 16.20 9.80 17.32
N LYS A 601 17.53 9.87 17.44
CA LYS A 601 18.44 9.16 16.54
C LYS A 601 18.15 7.66 16.42
N GLU A 602 18.02 6.95 17.54
CA GLU A 602 17.74 5.51 17.54
C GLU A 602 16.34 5.18 16.98
N MET A 603 15.34 6.02 17.28
CA MET A 603 13.99 5.87 16.70
C MET A 603 13.99 6.05 15.18
N LEU A 604 14.73 7.04 14.68
CA LEU A 604 14.90 7.27 13.25
C LEU A 604 15.62 6.10 12.58
N TYR A 605 16.67 5.55 13.21
CA TYR A 605 17.33 4.34 12.71
C TYR A 605 16.36 3.16 12.65
N SER A 606 15.59 2.90 13.71
CA SER A 606 14.61 1.81 13.74
C SER A 606 13.56 1.94 12.64
N LEU A 607 12.99 3.14 12.50
CA LEU A 607 12.02 3.43 11.45
C LEU A 607 12.64 3.25 10.06
N TYR A 608 13.86 3.72 9.83
CA TYR A 608 14.54 3.61 8.55
C TYR A 608 14.87 2.16 8.17
N PHE A 609 15.42 1.35 9.09
CA PHE A 609 15.85 -0.02 8.81
C PHE A 609 14.69 -0.96 8.43
N ARG A 610 13.46 -0.68 8.86
CA ARG A 610 12.27 -1.44 8.43
C ARG A 610 11.87 -1.17 6.99
N HIS A 611 12.30 -0.05 6.39
CA HIS A 611 11.83 0.43 5.08
C HIS A 611 12.99 0.69 4.12
N LEU A 612 14.05 -0.13 4.18
CA LEU A 612 15.21 -0.03 3.28
C LEU A 612 14.82 -0.13 1.80
N ASP A 613 13.67 -0.75 1.50
CA ASP A 613 13.16 -0.92 0.14
C ASP A 613 12.44 0.32 -0.42
N ASP A 614 12.13 1.34 0.41
CA ASP A 614 11.57 2.61 -0.07
C ASP A 614 12.64 3.73 -0.11
N PRO A 615 13.07 4.14 -1.31
CA PRO A 615 14.11 5.16 -1.46
C PRO A 615 13.67 6.56 -1.00
N TYR A 616 12.37 6.80 -0.79
CA TYR A 616 11.82 8.08 -0.35
C TYR A 616 11.53 8.12 1.15
N TYR A 617 11.67 7.00 1.88
CA TYR A 617 11.19 6.92 3.26
C TYR A 617 11.81 7.96 4.19
N LEU A 618 13.08 8.34 3.98
CA LEU A 618 13.72 9.42 4.74
C LEU A 618 13.07 10.78 4.51
N ASP A 619 12.50 11.04 3.33
CA ASP A 619 11.79 12.28 3.03
C ASP A 619 10.45 12.40 3.80
N PHE A 620 9.91 11.28 4.30
CA PHE A 620 8.71 11.25 5.14
C PHE A 620 9.01 11.54 6.62
N LEU A 621 10.27 11.57 7.03
CA LEU A 621 10.68 11.80 8.40
C LEU A 621 11.23 13.21 8.55
N HIS A 622 10.59 14.04 9.37
CA HIS A 622 11.07 15.38 9.67
C HIS A 622 11.22 15.58 11.17
N ARG A 623 12.38 16.09 11.58
CA ARG A 623 12.62 16.49 12.97
C ARG A 623 12.62 18.01 13.05
N ALA A 624 11.72 18.56 13.87
CA ALA A 624 11.65 19.98 14.10
C ALA A 624 12.89 20.47 14.87
N ASP A 625 13.69 21.34 14.25
CA ASP A 625 14.81 22.01 14.92
C ASP A 625 14.37 23.36 15.46
N TYR A 626 14.33 23.47 16.78
CA TYR A 626 14.10 24.72 17.50
C TYR A 626 15.13 24.93 18.61
N SER A 627 16.32 24.35 18.44
CA SER A 627 17.43 24.37 19.41
C SER A 627 17.84 25.77 19.86
N SER A 628 17.69 26.76 18.98
CA SER A 628 17.97 28.18 19.28
C SER A 628 16.96 28.84 20.23
N THR A 629 15.75 28.32 20.34
CA THR A 629 14.65 28.88 21.13
C THR A 629 14.07 27.89 22.15
N ASN A 630 14.61 26.67 22.25
CA ASN A 630 14.06 25.59 23.07
C ASN A 630 13.94 25.89 24.58
N ARG A 631 14.70 26.86 25.09
CA ARG A 631 14.65 27.36 26.49
C ARG A 631 13.71 28.56 26.70
N SER A 632 13.14 29.11 25.62
CA SER A 632 12.21 30.25 25.65
C SER A 632 10.78 29.83 26.00
N ARG A 633 9.94 30.78 26.42
CA ARG A 633 8.51 30.55 26.72
C ARG A 633 7.80 29.80 25.60
N PHE A 634 6.77 29.02 25.94
CA PHE A 634 5.99 28.26 24.95
C PHE A 634 5.39 29.16 23.85
N TYR A 635 5.03 30.40 24.19
CA TYR A 635 4.54 31.39 23.22
C TYR A 635 5.54 31.69 22.09
N VAL A 636 6.85 31.70 22.37
CA VAL A 636 7.90 31.93 21.37
C VAL A 636 7.99 30.72 20.42
N ASN A 637 7.83 29.52 20.96
CA ASN A 637 7.93 28.25 20.22
C ASN A 637 6.59 27.78 19.62
N ARG A 638 5.52 28.57 19.69
CA ARG A 638 4.18 28.18 19.24
C ARG A 638 4.09 27.76 17.77
N ASN A 639 5.02 28.26 16.93
CA ASN A 639 5.05 27.97 15.50
C ASN A 639 5.92 26.76 15.12
N VAL A 640 6.68 26.18 16.06
CA VAL A 640 7.61 25.06 15.78
C VAL A 640 6.92 23.88 15.11
N VAL A 641 5.72 23.53 15.59
CA VAL A 641 4.93 22.40 15.06
C VAL A 641 4.32 22.72 13.70
N PRO A 642 3.58 23.83 13.48
CA PRO A 642 3.06 24.16 12.16
C PRO A 642 4.15 24.37 11.11
N ASP A 643 5.27 25.01 11.47
CA ASP A 643 6.37 25.26 10.54
C ASP A 643 7.01 23.92 10.09
N ALA A 644 7.22 22.99 11.04
CA ALA A 644 7.75 21.66 10.74
C ALA A 644 6.81 20.80 9.87
N ILE A 645 5.49 20.86 10.12
CA ILE A 645 4.49 20.20 9.26
C ILE A 645 4.52 20.82 7.86
N LEU A 646 4.53 22.16 7.77
CA LEU A 646 4.55 22.87 6.49
C LEU A 646 5.80 22.53 5.68
N GLU A 647 6.96 22.47 6.32
CA GLU A 647 8.24 22.12 5.68
C GLU A 647 8.19 20.69 5.12
N LEU A 648 7.80 19.72 5.94
CA LEU A 648 7.68 18.31 5.53
C LEU A 648 6.71 18.13 4.35
N LEU A 649 5.48 18.64 4.48
CA LEU A 649 4.46 18.51 3.42
C LEU A 649 4.87 19.26 2.14
N THR A 650 5.68 20.31 2.25
CA THR A 650 6.22 21.02 1.08
C THR A 650 7.35 20.23 0.41
N GLY A 651 8.24 19.62 1.18
CA GLY A 651 9.29 18.73 0.69
C GLY A 651 8.75 17.56 -0.13
N LEU A 652 7.79 16.82 0.45
CA LEU A 652 7.14 15.67 -0.22
C LEU A 652 6.44 16.08 -1.52
N ARG A 653 5.77 17.23 -1.53
CA ARG A 653 5.13 17.80 -2.72
C ARG A 653 6.15 18.21 -3.80
N ASN A 654 7.37 18.55 -3.42
CA ASN A 654 8.43 18.91 -4.36
C ASN A 654 9.04 17.69 -5.04
N ILE A 655 8.99 16.51 -4.41
CA ILE A 655 9.41 15.24 -5.00
C ILE A 655 8.25 14.45 -5.65
N GLY A 656 7.06 15.07 -5.78
CA GLY A 656 5.94 14.50 -6.52
C GLY A 656 4.96 13.65 -5.71
N ILE A 657 5.01 13.71 -4.37
CA ILE A 657 4.13 12.94 -3.48
C ILE A 657 2.99 13.84 -2.99
N ALA A 658 1.74 13.39 -3.19
CA ALA A 658 0.59 14.11 -2.66
C ALA A 658 0.37 13.79 -1.18
N THR A 659 0.26 14.82 -0.36
CA THR A 659 0.00 14.71 1.07
C THR A 659 -0.60 16.01 1.61
N GLY A 660 -1.42 15.92 2.64
CA GLY A 660 -2.04 17.04 3.33
C GLY A 660 -2.04 16.95 4.85
N LYS A 661 -1.67 15.80 5.46
CA LYS A 661 -1.58 15.66 6.91
C LYS A 661 -0.29 14.96 7.33
N ALA A 662 0.11 15.16 8.59
CA ALA A 662 1.24 14.46 9.20
C ALA A 662 0.87 13.83 10.55
N ILE A 663 1.59 12.79 10.92
CA ILE A 663 1.64 12.25 12.27
C ILE A 663 2.61 13.11 13.08
N VAL A 664 2.25 13.48 14.30
CA VAL A 664 3.14 14.24 15.20
C VAL A 664 3.53 13.37 16.40
N VAL A 665 4.84 13.17 16.58
CA VAL A 665 5.45 12.53 17.75
C VAL A 665 6.15 13.58 18.59
N GLY A 666 5.58 13.92 19.72
CA GLY A 666 6.12 14.93 20.63
C GLY A 666 6.71 14.29 21.89
N HIS A 667 7.98 14.52 22.18
CA HIS A 667 8.60 14.14 23.45
C HIS A 667 8.74 15.35 24.38
N SER A 668 8.44 15.17 25.67
CA SER A 668 8.59 16.22 26.69
C SER A 668 7.87 17.52 26.29
N MET A 669 8.57 18.66 26.25
CA MET A 669 7.99 19.92 25.79
C MET A 669 7.50 19.91 24.33
N GLY A 670 8.05 19.06 23.47
CA GLY A 670 7.56 18.91 22.10
C GLY A 670 6.14 18.38 22.04
N GLY A 671 5.76 17.49 22.98
CA GLY A 671 4.38 17.04 23.14
C GLY A 671 3.43 18.15 23.63
N ILE A 672 3.95 19.10 24.42
CA ILE A 672 3.19 20.28 24.86
C ILE A 672 2.96 21.24 23.69
N LEU A 673 4.00 21.53 22.90
CA LEU A 673 3.89 22.39 21.71
C LEU A 673 2.89 21.81 20.69
N ALA A 674 2.94 20.50 20.45
CA ALA A 674 2.02 19.81 19.55
C ALA A 674 0.55 19.95 20.01
N ARG A 675 0.32 19.84 21.31
CA ARG A 675 -1.00 20.06 21.89
C ARG A 675 -1.46 21.51 21.82
N LEU A 676 -0.58 22.47 22.11
CA LEU A 676 -0.91 23.89 22.03
C LEU A 676 -1.34 24.25 20.61
N TYR A 677 -0.64 23.75 19.60
CA TYR A 677 -1.02 23.94 18.20
C TYR A 677 -2.39 23.32 17.88
N LEU A 678 -2.66 22.12 18.38
CA LEU A 678 -3.95 21.42 18.21
C LEU A 678 -5.13 22.09 18.94
N GLN A 679 -4.88 22.87 19.98
CA GLN A 679 -5.91 23.44 20.87
C GLN A 679 -6.15 24.95 20.67
N ASP A 680 -5.34 25.61 19.85
CA ASP A 680 -5.44 27.05 19.61
C ASP A 680 -6.82 27.46 19.07
N ALA A 681 -7.50 28.36 19.78
CA ALA A 681 -8.92 28.68 19.63
C ALA A 681 -9.24 29.63 18.47
N SER A 682 -8.22 30.14 17.76
CA SER A 682 -8.40 31.16 16.72
C SER A 682 -8.93 30.65 15.38
N ASP A 683 -9.06 29.33 15.19
CA ASP A 683 -9.49 28.73 13.91
C ASP A 683 -10.78 27.91 14.04
N ALA A 684 -11.75 28.16 13.15
CA ALA A 684 -13.10 27.60 13.21
C ALA A 684 -13.22 26.18 12.62
N GLU A 685 -12.14 25.63 12.07
CA GLU A 685 -12.02 24.23 11.65
C GLU A 685 -10.75 23.64 12.28
N TYR A 686 -10.94 22.61 13.10
CA TYR A 686 -9.90 21.92 13.85
C TYR A 686 -8.74 21.51 12.92
N ARG A 687 -7.49 21.83 13.30
CA ARG A 687 -6.23 21.62 12.54
C ARG A 687 -6.21 20.31 11.73
N ASP A 688 -6.68 20.39 10.48
CA ASP A 688 -6.86 19.26 9.57
C ASP A 688 -5.53 18.72 9.01
N ASP A 689 -4.42 19.38 9.31
CA ASP A 689 -3.06 19.02 8.92
C ASP A 689 -2.37 18.02 9.89
N ILE A 690 -3.01 17.67 11.02
CA ILE A 690 -2.55 16.60 11.91
C ILE A 690 -3.46 15.37 11.79
N GLN A 691 -2.88 14.24 11.41
CA GLN A 691 -3.58 12.96 11.29
C GLN A 691 -3.78 12.28 12.65
N LYS A 692 -2.72 12.20 13.46
CA LYS A 692 -2.73 11.65 14.83
C LYS A 692 -1.55 12.19 15.63
N LEU A 693 -1.73 12.22 16.95
CA LEU A 693 -0.76 12.71 17.92
C LEU A 693 -0.28 11.57 18.83
N ILE A 694 1.03 11.41 18.95
CA ILE A 694 1.66 10.51 19.92
C ILE A 694 2.54 11.36 20.82
N THR A 695 2.30 11.33 22.13
CA THR A 695 3.10 12.08 23.09
C THR A 695 3.89 11.15 24.00
N ILE A 696 5.18 11.41 24.16
CA ILE A 696 6.09 10.65 25.03
C ILE A 696 6.45 11.52 26.23
N ASN A 697 6.23 11.00 27.43
CA ASN A 697 6.52 11.65 28.72
C ASN A 697 6.02 13.09 28.82
N THR A 698 4.79 13.29 28.38
CA THR A 698 4.08 14.57 28.35
C THR A 698 2.74 14.36 29.03
N PRO A 699 2.31 15.18 30.02
CA PRO A 699 2.73 16.58 30.26
C PRO A 699 3.43 16.92 31.58
N HIS A 700 4.05 18.11 31.57
CA HIS A 700 4.66 18.79 32.71
C HIS A 700 3.83 19.99 33.23
N SER A 701 2.63 20.24 32.72
CA SER A 701 1.85 21.42 33.11
C SER A 701 1.43 21.34 34.59
N GLY A 702 1.96 22.23 35.42
CA GLY A 702 1.73 22.24 36.87
C GLY A 702 2.71 21.33 37.65
N SER A 703 3.93 21.14 37.16
CA SER A 703 4.93 20.34 37.84
C SER A 703 5.56 21.09 39.02
N GLN A 704 5.85 20.36 40.09
CA GLN A 704 6.58 20.88 41.26
C GLN A 704 7.99 21.38 40.90
N LEU A 705 8.55 20.91 39.77
CA LEU A 705 9.83 21.36 39.22
C LEU A 705 9.76 22.84 38.80
N GLY A 706 8.66 23.27 38.15
CA GLY A 706 8.44 24.67 37.79
C GLY A 706 8.31 25.60 39.01
N ASP A 707 7.66 25.13 40.08
CA ASP A 707 7.52 25.86 41.35
C ASP A 707 8.86 26.01 42.10
N LEU A 708 9.73 24.99 42.04
CA LEU A 708 11.07 25.04 42.64
C LEU A 708 11.97 26.05 41.92
N SER A 709 11.85 26.17 40.59
CA SER A 709 12.62 27.10 39.75
C SER A 709 12.23 28.58 39.92
N THR A 710 11.02 28.86 40.39
CA THR A 710 10.44 30.21 40.51
C THR A 710 10.37 30.72 41.95
N ASN A 711 10.83 29.94 42.94
CA ASN A 711 10.83 30.33 44.35
C ASN A 711 11.96 31.35 44.65
N PRO A 712 11.65 32.61 45.00
CA PRO A 712 12.65 33.65 45.27
C PRO A 712 13.46 33.44 46.55
N ASN A 713 13.03 32.51 47.42
CA ASN A 713 13.73 32.14 48.66
C ASN A 713 14.51 30.82 48.52
N SER A 714 14.56 30.22 47.32
CA SER A 714 15.42 29.07 47.06
C SER A 714 16.88 29.53 47.09
N PRO A 715 17.79 28.87 47.85
CA PRO A 715 19.22 29.20 47.84
C PRO A 715 19.92 28.82 46.51
N PHE A 716 19.21 28.16 45.60
CA PHE A 716 19.73 27.71 44.30
C PHE A 716 19.02 28.42 43.15
N ASP A 717 19.79 29.06 42.28
CA ASP A 717 19.36 29.45 40.93
C ASP A 717 19.44 28.20 40.04
N TRP A 718 18.31 27.52 39.87
CA TRP A 718 18.18 26.29 39.08
C TRP A 718 18.64 26.47 37.63
N CYS A 719 18.43 27.66 37.04
CA CYS A 719 18.96 27.99 35.72
C CYS A 719 20.48 28.12 35.71
N SER A 720 21.11 28.40 36.85
CA SER A 720 22.56 28.45 36.99
C SER A 720 23.20 27.12 37.37
N LEU A 721 22.49 26.20 38.02
CA LEU A 721 22.94 24.80 38.20
C LEU A 721 23.04 24.08 36.85
N LEU A 722 22.08 24.28 35.94
CA LEU A 722 22.14 23.78 34.56
C LEU A 722 23.28 24.40 33.72
N LYS A 723 23.88 25.53 34.17
CA LYS A 723 25.07 26.14 33.52
C LYS A 723 26.37 25.46 33.93
N ILE A 724 26.42 24.84 35.10
CA ILE A 724 27.65 24.29 35.68
C ILE A 724 28.07 22.98 34.99
N SER A 725 27.15 22.28 34.30
CA SER A 725 27.45 21.07 33.52
C SER A 725 27.99 21.32 32.11
N ASN A 726 28.00 22.56 31.59
CA ASN A 726 28.50 22.86 30.24
C ASN A 726 29.32 24.16 30.20
N THR A 727 30.63 24.05 30.39
CA THR A 727 31.57 25.17 30.58
C THR A 727 31.90 26.00 29.33
N ASN A 728 31.10 25.95 28.25
CA ASN A 728 31.49 26.55 26.96
C ASN A 728 30.43 27.33 26.16
N LEU A 729 29.39 27.90 26.77
CA LEU A 729 28.46 28.79 26.05
C LEU A 729 28.05 30.02 26.87
N SER A 730 28.52 31.19 26.43
CA SER A 730 28.25 32.52 27.00
C SER A 730 27.01 33.21 26.43
N ILE A 731 25.92 32.47 26.24
CA ILE A 731 24.62 33.04 25.81
C ILE A 731 23.53 32.47 26.71
N LEU A 732 23.37 33.03 27.90
CA LEU A 732 22.43 32.53 28.91
C LEU A 732 21.50 33.65 29.37
N GLY A 733 20.42 33.82 28.63
CA GLY A 733 19.21 34.50 29.09
C GLY A 733 18.08 33.47 29.22
N THR A 734 17.70 33.20 30.48
CA THR A 734 16.39 32.66 30.94
C THR A 734 15.92 31.26 30.47
N CYS A 735 15.77 30.30 31.41
CA CYS A 735 15.00 29.05 31.21
C CYS A 735 13.48 29.30 31.35
N ASP A 736 13.00 30.27 30.60
CA ASP A 736 11.64 30.79 30.65
C ASP A 736 10.58 29.69 30.40
N ALA A 737 10.92 28.71 29.56
CA ALA A 737 10.13 27.50 29.32
C ALA A 737 9.75 26.73 30.59
N ILE A 738 10.67 26.62 31.55
CA ILE A 738 10.47 25.89 32.81
C ILE A 738 9.57 26.70 33.75
N GLY A 739 9.68 28.03 33.71
CA GLY A 739 8.80 28.94 34.45
C GLY A 739 7.33 28.80 34.08
N ASP A 740 7.04 28.57 32.79
CA ASP A 740 5.69 28.31 32.29
C ASP A 740 5.08 27.00 32.85
N LEU A 741 5.89 26.06 33.35
CA LEU A 741 5.45 24.78 33.91
C LEU A 741 5.04 24.84 35.39
N SER A 742 5.29 25.97 36.07
CA SER A 742 4.92 26.18 37.48
C SER A 742 3.41 26.04 37.72
N VAL A 743 3.01 25.61 38.91
CA VAL A 743 1.61 25.42 39.33
C VAL A 743 0.81 26.73 39.22
N ASN A 744 1.48 27.88 39.35
CA ASN A 744 0.89 29.21 39.22
C ASN A 744 1.24 29.94 37.90
N GLY A 745 1.91 29.29 36.95
CA GLY A 745 2.26 29.88 35.65
C GLY A 745 1.01 30.29 34.87
N SER A 746 0.85 31.59 34.59
CA SER A 746 -0.35 32.14 33.94
C SER A 746 -0.52 31.66 32.49
N ASP A 747 0.60 31.48 31.79
CA ASP A 747 0.61 31.36 30.33
C ASP A 747 0.13 29.96 29.92
N ILE A 748 0.79 28.88 30.36
CA ILE A 748 0.39 27.52 29.97
C ILE A 748 -0.93 27.07 30.60
N ARG A 749 -1.23 27.51 31.84
CA ARG A 749 -2.48 27.17 32.52
C ARG A 749 -3.68 27.78 31.82
N GLY A 750 -3.56 29.01 31.30
CA GLY A 750 -4.59 29.65 30.49
C GLY A 750 -4.85 28.91 29.18
N TYR A 751 -3.78 28.49 28.48
CA TYR A 751 -3.88 27.82 27.18
C TYR A 751 -4.26 26.33 27.26
N LEU A 752 -3.89 25.60 28.32
CA LEU A 752 -4.14 24.15 28.46
C LEU A 752 -5.27 23.79 29.44
N ASN A 753 -5.56 24.65 30.44
CA ASN A 753 -6.46 24.34 31.56
C ASN A 753 -7.57 25.40 31.81
N GLY A 754 -7.66 26.49 31.03
CA GLY A 754 -8.71 27.50 31.17
C GLY A 754 -10.01 27.09 30.47
N GLU A 755 -11.14 27.04 31.19
CA GLU A 755 -12.45 26.61 30.67
C GLU A 755 -13.00 27.47 29.50
N GLY A 756 -12.46 28.68 29.27
CA GLY A 756 -12.99 29.63 28.28
C GLY A 756 -12.48 29.48 26.84
N ASN A 757 -11.34 28.82 26.60
CA ASN A 757 -10.65 28.79 25.29
C ASN A 757 -10.24 27.38 24.82
N LEU A 758 -10.57 26.33 25.56
CA LEU A 758 -10.15 24.96 25.21
C LEU A 758 -11.19 24.25 24.37
N ASN A 759 -10.92 24.06 23.09
CA ASN A 759 -11.77 23.28 22.21
C ASN A 759 -11.35 21.80 22.25
N ARG A 760 -12.32 20.87 22.39
CA ARG A 760 -12.03 19.43 22.30
C ARG A 760 -11.73 19.09 20.83
N ASN A 761 -10.55 18.53 20.55
CA ASN A 761 -10.18 18.16 19.18
C ASN A 761 -10.65 16.74 18.83
N LYS A 762 -10.78 16.45 17.53
CA LYS A 762 -11.10 15.09 17.03
C LYS A 762 -9.85 14.32 16.59
N VAL A 763 -8.66 14.85 16.85
CA VAL A 763 -7.39 14.25 16.41
C VAL A 763 -7.06 13.05 17.30
N PRO A 764 -7.01 11.82 16.76
CA PRO A 764 -6.66 10.63 17.53
C PRO A 764 -5.32 10.79 18.25
N SER A 765 -5.30 10.55 19.56
CA SER A 765 -4.15 10.85 20.43
C SER A 765 -3.79 9.68 21.36
N HIS A 766 -2.49 9.46 21.63
CA HIS A 766 -1.98 8.44 22.56
C HIS A 766 -0.82 8.95 23.43
N VAL A 767 -0.72 8.48 24.69
CA VAL A 767 0.41 8.79 25.59
C VAL A 767 1.25 7.59 25.91
N ILE A 768 2.56 7.75 25.80
CA ILE A 768 3.57 6.82 26.34
C ILE A 768 4.24 7.50 27.52
N THR A 769 4.18 6.89 28.70
CA THR A 769 4.80 7.41 29.94
C THR A 769 5.88 6.46 30.43
N THR A 770 7.05 6.98 30.79
CA THR A 770 8.12 6.23 31.46
C THR A 770 8.27 6.66 32.92
N TRP A 771 8.61 5.71 33.78
CA TRP A 771 8.78 5.97 35.20
C TRP A 771 9.87 5.09 35.81
N ILE A 772 10.47 5.60 36.88
CA ILE A 772 11.44 4.88 37.70
C ILE A 772 10.71 4.32 38.93
N PRO A 773 10.78 3.01 39.18
CA PRO A 773 10.24 2.44 40.41
C PRO A 773 10.93 3.01 41.66
N TYR A 774 10.15 3.40 42.67
CA TYR A 774 10.64 3.95 43.94
C TYR A 774 11.63 3.02 44.67
N ASP A 775 11.46 1.70 44.53
CA ASP A 775 12.33 0.70 45.16
C ASP A 775 13.75 0.66 44.56
N TYR A 776 13.88 1.03 43.28
CA TYR A 776 15.20 1.13 42.62
C TYR A 776 16.01 2.29 43.19
N TYR A 777 15.34 3.38 43.59
CA TYR A 777 15.93 4.54 44.24
C TYR A 777 16.39 4.26 45.68
N LYS A 778 15.57 3.55 46.47
CA LYS A 778 15.88 3.21 47.88
C LYS A 778 17.17 2.40 48.05
N LYS A 779 17.50 1.54 47.10
CA LYS A 779 18.63 0.62 47.16
C LYS A 779 20.01 1.31 47.14
N PHE A 780 20.09 2.54 46.62
CA PHE A 780 21.32 3.33 46.59
C PHE A 780 21.48 4.24 47.81
N TYR A 781 20.37 4.55 48.50
CA TYR A 781 20.37 5.46 49.65
C TYR A 781 20.75 4.76 50.97
N SER A 782 20.61 3.42 51.05
CA SER A 782 20.99 2.67 52.25
C SER A 782 22.51 2.50 52.42
N ASP A 783 23.31 2.80 51.39
CA ASP A 783 24.74 2.47 51.34
C ASP A 783 25.67 3.71 51.40
N SER A 784 25.15 4.94 51.54
CA SER A 784 25.96 6.17 51.58
C SER A 784 25.67 7.06 52.80
N GLU A 785 26.42 6.88 53.89
CA GLU A 785 26.34 7.76 55.08
C GLU A 785 27.15 9.07 54.97
N GLU A 786 27.92 9.30 53.90
CA GLU A 786 28.71 10.53 53.76
C GLU A 786 28.61 11.14 52.36
N LEU A 787 27.69 12.08 52.15
CA LEU A 787 27.67 12.95 50.97
C LEU A 787 27.31 14.39 51.39
N TYR A 788 28.29 15.08 51.97
CA TYR A 788 28.32 16.54 52.10
C TYR A 788 29.63 17.05 51.50
N ASP A 789 29.70 17.12 50.17
CA ASP A 789 30.64 18.03 49.51
C ASP A 789 30.07 18.49 48.16
N GLY A 790 29.77 19.78 48.04
CA GLY A 790 29.63 20.52 46.78
C GLY A 790 28.45 20.26 45.83
N ASP A 791 27.93 19.03 45.70
CA ASP A 791 26.98 18.66 44.66
C ASP A 791 25.55 18.56 45.22
N THR A 792 24.65 19.46 44.79
CA THR A 792 23.36 19.66 45.47
C THR A 792 22.33 18.58 45.13
N LEU A 793 21.85 17.86 46.14
CA LEU A 793 20.69 16.97 46.11
C LEU A 793 19.55 17.60 46.93
N LEU A 794 18.45 18.03 46.29
CA LEU A 794 17.21 18.38 47.00
C LEU A 794 16.24 17.20 46.87
N LEU A 795 15.76 16.66 47.98
CA LEU A 795 14.72 15.63 48.03
C LEU A 795 13.51 16.18 48.76
N VAL A 796 12.37 16.26 48.08
CA VAL A 796 11.09 16.52 48.73
C VAL A 796 10.32 15.21 48.79
N GLU A 797 10.29 14.56 49.95
CA GLU A 797 9.47 13.37 50.17
C GLU A 797 8.09 13.80 50.71
N LYS A 798 7.05 13.69 49.90
CA LYS A 798 5.67 13.58 50.42
C LYS A 798 4.80 12.69 49.54
N ALA A 799 4.55 11.49 50.06
CA ALA A 799 3.53 10.49 49.70
C ALA A 799 3.37 10.02 48.24
N SER A 800 3.82 10.72 47.19
CA SER A 800 3.65 10.26 45.79
C SER A 800 4.59 10.90 44.73
N ALA A 801 5.51 11.81 45.08
CA ALA A 801 6.42 12.43 44.11
C ALA A 801 7.80 12.78 44.71
N ILE A 802 8.86 12.75 43.88
CA ILE A 802 10.25 13.10 44.24
C ILE A 802 10.79 14.07 43.17
N ALA A 803 11.07 15.32 43.51
CA ALA A 803 11.89 16.19 42.65
C ALA A 803 13.37 16.06 43.07
N ILE A 804 14.30 15.91 42.10
CA ILE A 804 15.75 15.75 42.33
C ILE A 804 16.52 16.78 41.48
N SER A 805 17.57 17.37 42.06
CA SER A 805 18.52 18.26 41.37
C SER A 805 19.73 17.51 40.81
N LEU A 806 20.23 17.99 39.66
CA LEU A 806 21.39 17.48 38.92
C LEU A 806 22.72 17.68 39.66
N GLY A 807 23.55 16.63 39.68
CA GLY A 807 24.96 16.65 40.10
C GLY A 807 25.74 15.49 39.47
N LYS A 808 27.08 15.57 39.43
CA LYS A 808 27.98 14.56 38.81
C LYS A 808 27.81 13.15 39.38
N PHE A 809 27.36 13.03 40.62
CA PHE A 809 27.05 11.75 41.25
C PHE A 809 25.87 11.03 40.56
N PHE A 810 24.87 11.80 40.09
CA PHE A 810 23.71 11.27 39.36
C PHE A 810 24.07 10.86 37.92
N GLU A 811 24.99 11.58 37.26
CA GLU A 811 25.52 11.19 35.95
C GLU A 811 26.13 9.78 35.97
N ASN A 812 26.75 9.39 37.09
CA ASN A 812 27.36 8.07 37.27
C ASN A 812 26.35 6.96 37.65
N ILE A 813 25.22 7.31 38.27
CA ILE A 813 24.22 6.33 38.75
C ILE A 813 23.14 6.08 37.71
N LEU A 814 22.69 7.12 37.03
CA LEU A 814 21.61 7.02 36.05
C LEU A 814 22.11 7.18 34.60
N GLY A 815 23.26 7.84 34.36
CA GLY A 815 23.78 8.18 33.02
C GLY A 815 23.78 9.69 32.75
N THR A 816 24.26 10.13 31.58
CA THR A 816 24.52 11.56 31.27
C THR A 816 23.29 12.43 31.00
N ASP A 817 22.09 11.84 30.90
CA ASP A 817 20.91 12.52 30.36
C ASP A 817 19.66 12.20 31.19
N HIS A 818 19.46 12.90 32.32
CA HIS A 818 18.25 12.76 33.16
C HIS A 818 17.61 14.11 33.47
N ASP A 819 16.28 14.15 33.40
CA ASP A 819 15.48 15.20 34.03
C ASP A 819 14.83 14.59 35.29
N GLY A 820 14.45 15.44 36.25
CA GLY A 820 13.89 15.02 37.52
C GLY A 820 12.71 14.04 37.40
N VAL A 821 12.50 13.20 38.43
CA VAL A 821 11.42 12.19 38.44
C VAL A 821 10.05 12.88 38.54
N VAL A 822 9.26 12.84 37.48
CA VAL A 822 7.91 13.42 37.43
C VAL A 822 6.85 12.37 37.78
N GLU A 823 5.84 12.74 38.56
CA GLU A 823 4.74 11.86 38.95
C GLU A 823 3.98 11.30 37.73
N PHE A 824 3.59 10.03 37.77
CA PHE A 824 2.78 9.38 36.74
C PHE A 824 1.48 10.14 36.43
N ALA A 825 0.84 10.74 37.44
CA ALA A 825 -0.35 11.57 37.26
C ALA A 825 -0.05 12.84 36.46
N SER A 826 1.10 13.48 36.70
CA SER A 826 1.57 14.62 35.89
C SER A 826 1.76 14.18 34.45
N GLN A 827 2.48 13.09 34.21
CA GLN A 827 2.78 12.59 32.86
C GLN A 827 1.56 12.13 32.06
N LYS A 828 0.40 11.89 32.68
CA LYS A 828 -0.86 11.62 31.96
C LYS A 828 -1.51 12.87 31.41
N GLY A 829 -1.34 13.99 32.13
CA GLY A 829 -1.95 15.32 31.98
C GLY A 829 -3.09 15.44 30.99
N GLY A 830 -4.12 14.64 31.29
CA GLY A 830 -5.45 14.77 30.77
C GLY A 830 -5.97 13.69 29.84
N MET A 831 -5.11 12.85 29.30
CA MET A 831 -5.57 11.71 28.50
C MET A 831 -6.04 10.58 29.42
N SER A 832 -7.36 10.33 29.43
CA SER A 832 -7.96 9.18 30.11
C SER A 832 -8.27 8.08 29.10
N GLY A 833 -7.73 6.87 29.30
CA GLY A 833 -8.17 5.65 28.60
C GLY A 833 -7.23 5.08 27.53
N CYS A 834 -6.25 5.85 27.03
CA CYS A 834 -5.29 5.38 26.01
C CYS A 834 -3.86 5.77 26.39
N VAL A 835 -3.32 5.13 27.44
CA VAL A 835 -1.99 5.39 27.98
C VAL A 835 -1.22 4.09 28.09
N THR A 836 0.01 4.07 27.56
CA THR A 836 0.96 2.98 27.73
C THR A 836 2.01 3.38 28.75
N THR A 837 2.24 2.54 29.76
CA THR A 837 3.25 2.78 30.79
C THR A 837 4.38 1.78 30.64
N ILE A 838 5.60 2.29 30.48
CA ILE A 838 6.83 1.49 30.34
C ILE A 838 7.66 1.72 31.60
N GLY A 839 7.97 0.64 32.32
CA GLY A 839 8.78 0.69 33.55
C GLY A 839 10.28 0.66 33.27
N ASN A 840 11.08 0.96 34.30
CA ASN A 840 12.56 0.89 34.28
C ASN A 840 13.21 1.83 33.25
N GLN A 841 12.67 3.03 33.07
CA GLN A 841 13.28 4.02 32.19
C GLN A 841 13.07 5.47 32.65
N HIS A 842 14.08 6.30 32.35
CA HIS A 842 14.15 7.72 32.60
C HIS A 842 13.56 8.59 31.48
N HIS A 843 13.28 9.85 31.84
CA HIS A 843 12.54 10.81 31.03
C HIS A 843 13.25 11.26 29.74
N ILE A 844 14.54 11.66 29.81
CA ILE A 844 15.30 12.20 28.67
C ILE A 844 15.74 11.08 27.69
N GLY A 845 16.07 9.89 28.18
CA GLY A 845 16.40 8.73 27.32
C GLY A 845 15.20 8.06 26.64
N SER A 846 13.95 8.47 26.89
CA SER A 846 12.79 7.73 26.35
C SER A 846 12.72 7.63 24.83
N THR A 847 13.41 8.50 24.09
CA THR A 847 13.48 8.41 22.63
C THR A 847 14.43 7.35 22.09
N ASP A 848 15.31 6.79 22.93
CA ASP A 848 16.28 5.74 22.54
C ASP A 848 15.91 4.33 23.03
N ASN A 849 14.83 4.20 23.80
CA ASN A 849 14.41 2.91 24.33
C ASN A 849 13.55 2.12 23.36
N MET A 850 13.95 0.86 23.21
CA MET A 850 13.36 -0.04 22.23
C MET A 850 11.87 -0.34 22.49
N ASP A 851 11.41 -0.40 23.74
CA ASP A 851 9.99 -0.60 24.05
C ASP A 851 9.16 0.63 23.68
N VAL A 852 9.68 1.85 23.92
CA VAL A 852 9.05 3.10 23.49
C VAL A 852 9.04 3.17 21.96
N ILE A 853 10.16 2.90 21.30
CA ILE A 853 10.30 2.90 19.84
C ILE A 853 9.31 1.92 19.20
N ASN A 854 9.28 0.66 19.66
CA ASN A 854 8.34 -0.36 19.18
C ASN A 854 6.87 0.04 19.37
N THR A 855 6.56 0.72 20.49
CA THR A 855 5.20 1.21 20.77
C THR A 855 4.83 2.34 19.80
N VAL A 856 5.72 3.31 19.60
CA VAL A 856 5.52 4.41 18.64
C VAL A 856 5.33 3.86 17.23
N GLU A 857 6.20 2.94 16.80
CA GLU A 857 6.10 2.28 15.51
C GLU A 857 4.75 1.60 15.36
N THR A 858 4.33 0.76 16.32
CA THR A 858 3.01 0.10 16.29
C THR A 858 1.88 1.11 16.09
N LEU A 859 1.91 2.23 16.81
CA LEU A 859 0.89 3.28 16.71
C LEU A 859 0.91 4.00 15.36
N ILE A 860 2.07 4.12 14.70
CA ILE A 860 2.21 4.71 13.35
C ILE A 860 1.48 3.85 12.29
N TYR A 861 1.50 2.52 12.38
CA TYR A 861 0.81 1.64 11.41
C TYR A 861 -0.68 1.44 11.67
N LEU A 862 -1.15 1.75 12.88
CA LEU A 862 -2.56 1.56 13.22
C LEU A 862 -3.47 2.63 12.62
N SER A 863 -4.67 2.17 12.22
CA SER A 863 -5.78 3.05 11.83
C SER A 863 -6.02 4.13 12.90
N PRO A 864 -6.26 5.40 12.50
CA PRO A 864 -6.65 6.46 13.44
C PRO A 864 -7.93 6.15 14.22
N LYS A 865 -8.76 5.20 13.74
CA LYS A 865 -9.98 4.73 14.42
C LYS A 865 -9.71 3.63 15.47
N SER A 866 -8.45 3.17 15.60
CA SER A 866 -8.07 2.13 16.55
C SER A 866 -8.45 2.49 17.98
N SER A 867 -8.87 1.50 18.75
CA SER A 867 -9.16 1.66 20.19
C SER A 867 -7.93 2.04 21.03
N LEU A 868 -6.73 1.87 20.47
CA LEU A 868 -5.50 2.33 21.09
C LEU A 868 -5.36 3.86 21.07
N PHE A 869 -6.16 4.58 20.27
CA PHE A 869 -6.20 6.05 20.28
C PHE A 869 -7.46 6.60 20.96
N CYS A 870 -7.35 7.81 21.50
CA CYS A 870 -8.49 8.56 22.03
C CYS A 870 -9.41 9.04 20.89
N LYS A 871 -10.66 8.55 20.82
CA LYS A 871 -11.63 8.90 19.76
C LYS A 871 -12.12 10.35 19.78
N ASN A 872 -12.07 11.00 20.95
CA ASN A 872 -12.41 12.42 21.12
C ASN A 872 -11.15 13.28 21.30
N GLY A 873 -10.01 12.77 20.83
CA GLY A 873 -8.70 13.41 20.92
C GLY A 873 -8.27 13.81 22.32
N PHE A 874 -7.44 14.85 22.39
CA PHE A 874 -6.96 15.37 23.66
C PHE A 874 -8.09 16.11 24.41
N ASN A 875 -8.44 15.64 25.60
CA ASN A 875 -9.47 16.24 26.46
C ASN A 875 -8.84 16.67 27.79
N PRO A 876 -8.55 17.97 28.01
CA PRO A 876 -8.01 18.41 29.30
C PRO A 876 -9.06 18.18 30.40
N PRO A 877 -8.82 17.33 31.42
CA PRO A 877 -9.66 17.26 32.59
C PRO A 877 -9.42 18.50 33.43
N THR A 878 -10.38 18.80 34.29
CA THR A 878 -10.15 19.69 35.42
C THR A 878 -9.09 19.04 36.31
N LEU A 879 -7.83 19.41 36.14
CA LEU A 879 -6.76 19.00 37.05
C LEU A 879 -7.00 19.74 38.38
N THR A 880 -7.70 19.10 39.32
CA THR A 880 -7.75 19.56 40.72
C THR A 880 -6.41 19.29 41.36
N PHE A 881 -5.45 20.19 41.12
CA PHE A 881 -4.24 20.25 41.93
C PHE A 881 -4.60 20.87 43.27
N VAL A 882 -4.62 20.04 44.32
CA VAL A 882 -4.64 20.53 45.69
C VAL A 882 -3.20 20.90 46.05
N SER A 883 -2.76 22.10 45.65
CA SER A 883 -1.60 22.70 46.29
C SER A 883 -2.02 23.10 47.71
N PRO A 884 -1.36 22.63 48.79
CA PRO A 884 -1.53 23.27 50.09
C PRO A 884 -1.08 24.74 49.92
N PRO A 885 -1.90 25.74 50.26
CA PRO A 885 -1.52 27.12 50.07
C PRO A 885 -0.30 27.42 50.95
N VAL A 886 0.80 27.86 50.33
CA VAL A 886 1.87 28.55 51.05
C VAL A 886 1.33 29.94 51.38
N THR A 887 0.67 30.07 52.53
CA THR A 887 0.38 31.38 53.14
C THR A 887 1.09 31.44 54.48
N ALA A 888 2.22 32.14 54.52
CA ALA A 888 2.83 32.54 55.76
C ALA A 888 1.93 33.58 56.44
N THR A 889 1.22 33.19 57.49
CA THR A 889 0.62 34.14 58.45
C THR A 889 0.90 33.66 59.87
N SER A 890 1.73 34.39 60.60
CA SER A 890 1.92 34.24 62.05
C SER A 890 1.14 35.34 62.77
N THR A 891 0.45 35.00 63.86
CA THR A 891 -0.15 35.98 64.79
C THR A 891 0.29 35.64 66.22
N PRO A 892 0.95 36.54 66.98
CA PRO A 892 1.37 36.27 68.36
C PRO A 892 0.25 36.55 69.38
N LEU A 893 0.12 35.73 70.44
CA LEU A 893 -0.76 35.98 71.59
C LEU A 893 0.03 36.48 72.81
N SER A 894 -0.52 37.44 73.56
CA SER A 894 0.15 38.16 74.67
C SER A 894 -0.10 37.56 76.08
N THR A 895 0.78 37.88 77.02
CA THR A 895 1.09 37.22 78.30
C THR A 895 0.16 37.47 79.50
N SER A 896 -1.12 37.80 79.34
CA SER A 896 -1.97 38.26 80.47
C SER A 896 -3.16 37.37 80.89
N ASN A 897 -3.27 36.12 80.44
CA ASN A 897 -4.30 35.18 80.94
C ASN A 897 -3.71 33.77 81.18
N PRO A 898 -3.67 33.25 82.44
CA PRO A 898 -3.09 31.94 82.76
C PRO A 898 -4.06 30.75 82.55
N SER A 899 -5.13 30.96 81.80
CA SER A 899 -6.13 29.93 81.47
C SER A 899 -6.40 29.92 79.97
N LEU A 900 -6.29 28.75 79.36
CA LEU A 900 -6.65 28.51 77.96
C LEU A 900 -7.93 27.67 77.94
N ASN A 901 -9.03 28.28 77.48
CA ASN A 901 -10.30 27.59 77.27
C ASN A 901 -10.40 27.16 75.80
N LEU A 902 -10.43 25.85 75.56
CA LEU A 902 -10.58 25.28 74.23
C LEU A 902 -12.02 24.78 74.05
N THR A 903 -12.84 25.55 73.33
CA THR A 903 -14.18 25.13 72.87
C THR A 903 -14.09 24.59 71.44
N SER A 904 -14.38 23.29 71.24
CA SER A 904 -14.39 22.58 69.95
C SER A 904 -13.10 22.71 69.11
N PRO A 905 -11.96 22.15 69.55
CA PRO A 905 -10.68 22.32 68.86
C PRO A 905 -10.58 21.55 67.53
N ALA A 906 -10.09 22.22 66.49
CA ALA A 906 -9.79 21.62 65.18
C ALA A 906 -8.51 20.76 65.19
N LYS A 907 -8.41 19.80 64.27
CA LYS A 907 -7.26 18.90 64.09
C LYS A 907 -5.98 19.71 63.80
N GLY A 908 -4.97 19.60 64.67
CA GLY A 908 -3.61 20.12 64.43
C GLY A 908 -3.25 21.48 65.06
N LEU A 909 -3.97 21.96 66.08
CA LEU A 909 -3.60 23.19 66.78
C LEU A 909 -2.32 23.02 67.62
N ILE A 910 -1.35 23.94 67.47
CA ILE A 910 -0.12 24.03 68.28
C ILE A 910 -0.26 25.20 69.24
N VAL A 911 -0.04 24.95 70.54
CA VAL A 911 -0.05 26.00 71.59
C VAL A 911 1.30 26.01 72.29
N LEU A 912 2.01 27.13 72.22
CA LEU A 912 3.29 27.33 72.87
C LEU A 912 3.10 28.25 74.09
N THR A 913 3.41 27.77 75.29
CA THR A 913 3.26 28.56 76.52
C THR A 913 4.53 28.53 77.38
N PRO A 914 4.99 29.66 77.95
CA PRO A 914 6.28 29.68 78.66
C PRO A 914 6.29 29.24 80.14
N GLU A 915 5.15 29.17 80.86
CA GLU A 915 5.12 28.84 82.31
C GLU A 915 3.91 27.97 82.71
N SER A 916 3.60 27.78 84.00
CA SER A 916 2.61 26.78 84.49
C SER A 916 1.15 27.21 84.21
N TYR A 917 0.37 26.40 83.48
CA TYR A 917 -1.03 26.70 83.12
C TYR A 917 -2.04 25.68 83.66
N ASN A 918 -3.26 26.16 83.94
CA ASN A 918 -4.45 25.31 84.03
C ASN A 918 -5.07 25.22 82.62
N ILE A 919 -5.15 24.00 82.09
CA ILE A 919 -5.81 23.73 80.81
C ILE A 919 -7.21 23.22 81.10
N THR A 920 -8.22 23.89 80.54
CA THR A 920 -9.62 23.46 80.63
C THR A 920 -10.12 23.22 79.20
N ALA A 921 -10.38 21.95 78.88
CA ALA A 921 -10.93 21.56 77.58
C ALA A 921 -12.42 21.25 77.75
N GLU A 922 -13.28 21.86 76.94
CA GLU A 922 -14.72 21.69 76.99
C GLU A 922 -15.26 21.36 75.60
N GLY A 923 -15.89 20.20 75.48
CA GLY A 923 -16.51 19.73 74.24
C GLY A 923 -17.81 19.02 74.54
N SER A 924 -18.91 19.48 73.95
CA SER A 924 -20.27 18.96 74.22
C SER A 924 -20.47 17.49 73.85
N GLU A 925 -19.56 16.89 73.07
CA GLU A 925 -19.63 15.49 72.63
C GLU A 925 -18.58 14.56 73.28
N LEU A 926 -17.72 15.09 74.15
CA LEU A 926 -16.61 14.35 74.78
C LEU A 926 -17.05 13.80 76.14
N THR A 927 -16.87 12.50 76.36
CA THR A 927 -17.25 11.82 77.61
C THR A 927 -16.05 11.45 78.48
N GLU A 928 -14.84 11.47 77.91
CA GLU A 928 -13.60 11.15 78.61
C GLU A 928 -12.41 11.90 77.99
N ILE A 929 -11.52 12.45 78.83
CA ILE A 929 -10.34 13.19 78.36
C ILE A 929 -9.09 12.65 79.06
N THR A 930 -8.16 12.12 78.27
CA THR A 930 -6.86 11.66 78.76
C THR A 930 -5.77 12.60 78.24
N THR A 931 -4.91 13.08 79.13
CA THR A 931 -3.86 14.03 78.78
C THR A 931 -2.49 13.42 79.01
N TYR A 932 -1.64 13.55 78.00
CA TYR A 932 -0.27 13.04 77.98
C TYR A 932 0.66 14.24 77.90
N VAL A 933 1.56 14.34 78.88
CA VAL A 933 2.55 15.42 78.93
C VAL A 933 3.93 14.79 78.92
N SER A 934 4.71 15.11 77.89
CA SER A 934 6.12 14.74 77.81
C SER A 934 6.95 15.81 78.51
N TYR A 935 7.82 15.37 79.43
CA TYR A 935 8.73 16.26 80.16
C TYR A 935 10.17 16.21 79.62
N SER A 936 10.51 15.16 78.86
CA SER A 936 11.77 14.98 78.13
C SER A 936 11.60 13.90 77.04
N LYS A 937 12.63 13.68 76.21
CA LYS A 937 12.66 12.60 75.18
C LYS A 937 12.37 11.20 75.75
N ASP A 938 12.59 10.98 77.04
CA ASP A 938 12.57 9.64 77.64
C ASP A 938 11.52 9.47 78.76
N SER A 939 10.60 10.42 78.98
CA SER A 939 9.61 10.34 80.07
C SER A 939 8.27 11.00 79.73
N ILE A 940 7.18 10.23 79.87
CA ILE A 940 5.80 10.68 79.65
C ILE A 940 4.99 10.50 80.94
N TYR A 941 4.29 11.54 81.37
CA TYR A 941 3.28 11.44 82.42
C TYR A 941 1.89 11.33 81.81
N VAL A 942 1.08 10.42 82.34
CA VAL A 942 -0.27 10.14 81.85
C VAL A 942 -1.27 10.40 82.97
N GLY A 943 -2.10 11.43 82.78
CA GLY A 943 -3.24 11.71 83.65
C GLY A 943 -4.53 11.36 82.91
N ARG A 944 -5.35 10.47 83.47
CA ARG A 944 -6.68 10.14 82.95
C ARG A 944 -7.74 10.70 83.88
N GLN A 945 -8.63 11.53 83.36
CA GLN A 945 -9.82 11.99 84.08
C GLN A 945 -11.06 11.90 83.18
N THR A 946 -12.19 11.55 83.78
CA THR A 946 -13.45 11.29 83.07
C THR A 946 -14.46 12.39 83.37
N GLY A 947 -14.97 13.02 82.31
CA GLY A 947 -15.94 14.12 82.38
C GLY A 947 -15.83 15.06 81.18
N ASN A 948 -16.87 15.87 80.97
CA ASN A 948 -16.99 16.78 79.82
C ASN A 948 -16.14 18.06 79.99
N ILE A 949 -15.60 18.27 81.20
CA ILE A 949 -14.67 19.34 81.58
C ILE A 949 -13.58 18.69 82.44
N VAL A 950 -12.31 18.88 82.08
CA VAL A 950 -11.18 18.35 82.84
C VAL A 950 -10.15 19.46 83.08
N SER A 951 -9.60 19.53 84.30
CA SER A 951 -8.58 20.52 84.69
C SER A 951 -7.39 19.84 85.35
N PHE A 952 -6.19 20.19 84.90
CA PHE A 952 -4.93 19.70 85.45
C PHE A 952 -4.09 20.86 85.97
N SER A 953 -3.51 20.71 87.15
CA SER A 953 -2.59 21.67 87.76
C SER A 953 -1.25 21.01 88.02
N PHE A 954 -0.15 21.68 87.67
CA PHE A 954 1.20 21.17 87.89
C PHE A 954 1.82 21.81 89.14
N PRO A 955 2.52 21.04 90.01
CA PRO A 955 3.14 21.60 91.21
C PRO A 955 4.37 22.47 90.84
N SER A 956 4.53 23.59 91.52
CA SER A 956 5.66 24.51 91.33
C SER A 956 6.95 23.94 91.94
N GLY A 957 8.04 23.87 91.16
CA GLY A 957 9.37 23.53 91.71
C GLY A 957 10.40 22.94 90.75
N TYR A 958 10.07 22.66 89.49
CA TYR A 958 11.03 22.15 88.49
C TYR A 958 11.22 23.17 87.36
N ASN A 959 12.46 23.58 87.11
CA ASN A 959 12.84 24.44 85.97
C ASN A 959 13.24 23.58 84.77
N PHE A 960 12.78 23.95 83.58
CA PHE A 960 12.97 23.18 82.34
C PHE A 960 13.48 24.09 81.21
N PRO A 961 14.51 23.68 80.43
CA PRO A 961 14.93 24.39 79.23
C PRO A 961 14.20 23.84 77.99
N ASP A 962 13.64 24.74 77.20
CA ASP A 962 12.97 24.57 75.88
C ASP A 962 11.49 24.10 75.81
N SER A 963 10.84 24.53 74.72
CA SER A 963 9.41 24.46 74.39
C SER A 963 8.83 23.04 74.38
N ARG A 964 7.65 22.85 74.99
CA ARG A 964 7.00 21.53 75.20
C ARG A 964 5.83 21.27 74.25
N ASN A 965 5.56 19.98 74.00
CA ASN A 965 4.40 19.49 73.25
C ASN A 965 3.43 18.75 74.19
N VAL A 966 2.16 19.20 74.23
CA VAL A 966 1.09 18.57 75.02
C VAL A 966 0.17 17.80 74.07
N MET A 967 -0.12 16.55 74.41
CA MET A 967 -1.08 15.70 73.67
C MET A 967 -2.35 15.56 74.49
N ILE A 968 -3.46 16.08 73.97
CA ILE A 968 -4.78 15.89 74.57
C ILE A 968 -5.55 14.91 73.71
N VAL A 969 -6.08 13.86 74.35
CA VAL A 969 -6.88 12.84 73.70
C VAL A 969 -8.28 12.84 74.32
N GLY A 970 -9.25 13.32 73.56
CA GLY A 970 -10.67 13.24 73.91
C GLY A 970 -11.32 12.02 73.29
N LYS A 971 -12.25 11.38 74.01
CA LYS A 971 -13.09 10.31 73.47
C LYS A 971 -14.55 10.74 73.49
N THR A 972 -15.21 10.65 72.35
CA THR A 972 -16.63 11.01 72.21
C THR A 972 -17.54 9.91 72.77
N ALA A 973 -18.82 10.23 73.00
CA ALA A 973 -19.82 9.24 73.42
C ALA A 973 -19.99 8.06 72.44
N SER A 974 -19.66 8.27 71.16
CA SER A 974 -19.64 7.23 70.11
C SER A 974 -18.34 6.40 70.08
N GLY A 975 -17.39 6.68 70.99
CA GLY A 975 -16.14 5.95 71.13
C GLY A 975 -15.01 6.43 70.22
N GLN A 976 -15.20 7.50 69.44
CA GLN A 976 -14.20 8.04 68.52
C GLN A 976 -13.13 8.82 69.29
N THR A 977 -11.86 8.51 69.02
CA THR A 977 -10.70 9.14 69.67
C THR A 977 -10.23 10.35 68.86
N ILE A 978 -10.15 11.52 69.48
CA ILE A 978 -9.67 12.77 68.89
C ILE A 978 -8.37 13.13 69.60
N SER A 979 -7.22 13.06 68.91
CA SER A 979 -5.95 13.55 69.43
C SER A 979 -5.54 14.88 68.80
N VAL A 980 -4.96 15.75 69.60
CA VAL A 980 -4.28 16.97 69.15
C VAL A 980 -2.78 16.81 69.45
N THR A 981 -1.93 16.68 68.42
CA THR A 981 -0.47 16.57 68.56
C THR A 981 0.31 17.17 67.37
N SER A 982 1.53 17.65 67.64
CA SER A 982 2.63 17.79 66.65
C SER A 982 3.37 16.46 66.46
N SER A 983 3.89 16.19 65.27
CA SER A 983 4.26 14.85 64.78
C SER A 983 5.60 14.27 65.23
N ASP A 984 6.45 15.01 65.95
CA ASP A 984 7.89 14.69 65.93
C ASP A 984 8.47 14.04 67.21
N ILE A 985 7.66 13.67 68.22
CA ILE A 985 8.18 13.10 69.49
C ILE A 985 7.93 11.59 69.68
N PHE A 986 7.01 10.95 68.95
CA PHE A 986 6.71 9.52 69.17
C PHE A 986 7.57 8.52 68.37
N ARG A 987 8.44 8.99 67.45
CA ARG A 987 9.31 8.08 66.67
C ARG A 987 10.66 7.81 67.32
N GLU A 988 11.18 8.69 68.18
CA GLU A 988 12.53 8.51 68.74
C GLU A 988 12.59 7.66 70.02
N SER A 989 11.47 7.38 70.69
CA SER A 989 11.42 6.46 71.85
C SER A 989 11.23 4.98 71.46
N VAL A 990 11.28 4.64 70.17
CA VAL A 990 11.38 3.25 69.69
C VAL A 990 12.52 3.14 68.68
N ARG A 991 13.76 3.09 69.17
CA ARG A 991 14.89 2.60 68.37
C ARG A 991 14.96 1.07 68.43
N SER A 992 15.17 0.51 67.24
CA SER A 992 15.89 -0.72 66.86
C SER A 992 15.35 -2.10 67.24
N GLY A 993 15.11 -2.88 66.19
CA GLY A 993 15.47 -4.29 66.09
C GLY A 993 15.21 -4.82 64.67
N ASN A 994 16.27 -5.20 63.94
CA ASN A 994 16.19 -5.88 62.63
C ASN A 994 15.32 -7.15 62.71
N TRP A 995 14.53 -7.44 61.67
CA TRP A 995 13.64 -8.62 61.59
C TRP A 995 14.13 -9.72 60.65
N ASP A 996 15.45 -9.84 60.44
CA ASP A 996 16.05 -10.95 59.67
C ASP A 996 17.11 -11.74 60.45
N ASP A 997 17.16 -11.63 61.78
CA ASP A 997 18.09 -12.42 62.58
C ASP A 997 17.36 -13.22 63.66
N ALA A 998 17.49 -14.55 63.56
CA ALA A 998 16.92 -15.56 64.48
C ALA A 998 17.52 -15.50 65.90
N SER A 999 18.15 -14.38 66.27
CA SER A 999 18.78 -14.12 67.57
C SER A 999 17.92 -13.26 68.50
N THR A 1000 16.85 -12.59 68.04
CA THR A 1000 15.96 -11.77 68.90
C THR A 1000 14.57 -12.35 69.17
N TRP A 1001 14.33 -13.61 68.78
CA TRP A 1001 13.39 -14.49 69.49
C TRP A 1001 14.12 -15.37 70.52
N LYS A 1002 14.88 -14.72 71.40
CA LYS A 1002 15.29 -15.26 72.71
C LYS A 1002 14.99 -14.24 73.78
N ASN A 1003 13.72 -14.03 74.07
CA ASN A 1003 13.18 -13.81 75.43
C ASN A 1003 11.70 -13.43 75.33
N GLY A 1004 10.87 -14.46 75.18
CA GLY A 1004 9.42 -14.36 75.04
C GLY A 1004 8.76 -13.38 76.00
N LYS A 1005 8.41 -12.20 75.48
CA LYS A 1005 7.34 -11.38 76.02
C LYS A 1005 6.25 -11.26 74.96
N ILE A 1006 5.24 -12.10 75.12
CA ILE A 1006 3.93 -11.95 74.49
C ILE A 1006 3.31 -10.66 75.07
N PRO A 1007 2.55 -9.87 74.29
CA PRO A 1007 1.86 -8.69 74.79
C PRO A 1007 1.07 -8.99 76.07
N ALA A 1008 1.19 -8.14 77.08
CA ALA A 1008 0.42 -8.28 78.30
C ALA A 1008 -1.07 -7.99 78.03
N LYS A 1009 -1.94 -8.50 78.91
CA LYS A 1009 -3.40 -8.36 78.83
C LYS A 1009 -3.81 -6.90 78.56
N GLY A 1010 -4.20 -6.58 77.32
CA GLY A 1010 -4.78 -5.29 76.94
C GLY A 1010 -4.02 -4.44 75.90
N GLU A 1011 -2.94 -4.91 75.29
CA GLU A 1011 -2.26 -4.17 74.21
C GLU A 1011 -2.92 -4.35 72.83
N VAL A 1012 -2.84 -3.32 71.98
CA VAL A 1012 -3.37 -3.26 70.60
C VAL A 1012 -2.21 -3.05 69.63
N VAL A 1013 -2.16 -3.82 68.54
CA VAL A 1013 -1.17 -3.67 67.46
C VAL A 1013 -1.88 -3.24 66.17
N ILE A 1014 -1.34 -2.24 65.47
CA ILE A 1014 -1.88 -1.70 64.20
C ILE A 1014 -0.90 -2.04 63.08
N ILE A 1015 -1.40 -2.56 61.95
CA ILE A 1015 -0.60 -2.82 60.72
C ILE A 1015 -1.16 -1.97 59.57
N PRO A 1016 -0.31 -1.42 58.67
CA PRO A 1016 -0.71 -0.40 57.70
C PRO A 1016 -1.27 -1.03 56.43
N SER A 1017 -2.55 -1.40 56.45
CA SER A 1017 -3.35 -1.63 55.23
C SER A 1017 -4.86 -1.40 55.42
N GLY A 1018 -5.25 -0.61 56.43
CA GLY A 1018 -6.64 -0.11 56.56
C GLY A 1018 -7.65 -1.05 57.24
N HIS A 1019 -7.22 -2.16 57.85
CA HIS A 1019 -8.07 -3.00 58.70
C HIS A 1019 -7.62 -2.97 60.17
N LEU A 1020 -8.59 -2.92 61.10
CA LEU A 1020 -8.35 -2.96 62.55
C LEU A 1020 -8.58 -4.39 63.08
N ILE A 1021 -7.58 -5.02 63.67
CA ILE A 1021 -7.73 -6.33 64.33
C ILE A 1021 -7.39 -6.17 65.81
N THR A 1022 -8.33 -6.48 66.70
CA THR A 1022 -8.07 -6.53 68.16
C THR A 1022 -7.99 -7.99 68.58
N VAL A 1023 -6.83 -8.43 69.06
CA VAL A 1023 -6.68 -9.79 69.60
C VAL A 1023 -6.80 -9.73 71.12
N ARG A 1024 -7.84 -10.36 71.70
CA ARG A 1024 -7.95 -10.58 73.15
C ARG A 1024 -7.74 -12.06 73.44
N THR A 1025 -6.63 -12.41 74.08
CA THR A 1025 -6.40 -13.78 74.54
C THR A 1025 -6.52 -13.85 76.06
N ASN A 1026 -7.05 -14.96 76.56
CA ASN A 1026 -7.18 -15.22 78.01
C ASN A 1026 -6.18 -16.30 78.50
N ALA A 1027 -5.24 -16.75 77.67
CA ALA A 1027 -4.19 -17.70 78.04
C ALA A 1027 -2.97 -17.56 77.12
N GLU A 1028 -1.80 -17.97 77.63
CA GLU A 1028 -0.48 -17.86 77.00
C GLU A 1028 -0.31 -18.80 75.77
N ALA A 1029 -0.06 -18.23 74.58
CA ALA A 1029 0.57 -18.79 73.35
C ALA A 1029 -0.03 -18.15 72.08
N LYS A 1030 0.51 -18.16 70.85
CA LYS A 1030 1.82 -18.47 70.20
C LYS A 1030 1.74 -17.87 68.77
N THR A 1031 2.89 -17.75 68.11
CA THR A 1031 3.28 -16.99 66.89
C THR A 1031 2.25 -16.82 65.74
N ILE A 1032 2.25 -15.62 65.12
CA ILE A 1032 1.48 -15.24 63.92
C ILE A 1032 2.46 -14.96 62.76
N PHE A 1033 2.16 -15.41 61.54
CA PHE A 1033 2.95 -15.12 60.32
C PHE A 1033 2.11 -14.34 59.30
N PHE A 1034 2.78 -13.49 58.49
CA PHE A 1034 2.19 -12.70 57.41
C PHE A 1034 2.90 -13.00 56.10
N ASN A 1035 2.16 -13.46 55.08
CA ASN A 1035 2.66 -13.65 53.71
C ASN A 1035 1.64 -13.10 52.68
N ASP A 1036 2.07 -12.84 51.45
CA ASP A 1036 1.41 -12.00 50.41
C ASP A 1036 0.08 -12.53 49.79
N GLY A 1037 -0.67 -13.39 50.48
CA GLY A 1037 -1.97 -13.89 50.01
C GLY A 1037 -3.04 -14.13 51.09
N GLY A 1038 -2.77 -13.82 52.36
CA GLY A 1038 -3.74 -14.00 53.45
C GLY A 1038 -3.10 -14.38 54.80
N LEU A 1039 -3.87 -14.27 55.89
CA LEU A 1039 -3.43 -14.51 57.27
C LEU A 1039 -3.53 -16.00 57.61
N THR A 1040 -2.41 -16.65 57.95
CA THR A 1040 -2.40 -18.10 58.29
C THR A 1040 -2.11 -18.30 59.78
N PHE A 1041 -3.03 -18.94 60.51
CA PHE A 1041 -2.81 -19.35 61.90
C PHE A 1041 -2.34 -20.80 61.94
N THR A 1042 -1.30 -21.10 62.71
CA THR A 1042 -0.96 -22.48 63.05
C THR A 1042 -1.01 -22.69 64.56
N ASN A 1043 -1.69 -23.76 64.95
CA ASN A 1043 -1.84 -24.25 66.33
C ASN A 1043 -2.71 -23.36 67.25
N MET A 1044 -4.00 -23.20 66.91
CA MET A 1044 -4.98 -22.54 67.77
C MET A 1044 -5.70 -23.55 68.68
N GLY A 1045 -5.23 -23.66 69.92
CA GLY A 1045 -6.04 -24.18 71.02
C GLY A 1045 -6.85 -23.04 71.65
N ASN A 1046 -8.19 -23.13 71.56
CA ASN A 1046 -9.19 -22.28 72.22
C ASN A 1046 -9.07 -20.75 72.03
N LEU A 1047 -9.00 -20.31 70.78
CA LEU A 1047 -9.33 -18.93 70.42
C LEU A 1047 -10.73 -18.87 69.81
N LYS A 1048 -11.57 -18.00 70.35
CA LYS A 1048 -12.86 -17.60 69.76
C LYS A 1048 -12.60 -16.28 69.01
N LEU A 1049 -12.83 -16.26 67.70
CA LEU A 1049 -12.90 -15.01 66.94
C LEU A 1049 -14.29 -14.40 67.15
N GLU A 1050 -14.36 -13.12 67.53
CA GLU A 1050 -15.51 -12.25 67.28
C GLU A 1050 -15.07 -11.13 66.34
#